data_AF-D8PRM4-F1
#
_entry.id   AF-D8PRM4-F1
#
_cell.length_a   1.000
_cell.length_b   1.000
_cell.length_c   1.000
_cell.angle_alpha   90.00
_cell.angle_beta   90.00
_cell.angle_gamma   90.00
#
_symmetry.space_group_name_H-M   'P 1'
#
loop_
_entity.id
_entity.type
_entity.pdbx_description
1 polymer ?
#
loop_
_entity_poly.entity_id
_entity_poly.type
_entity_poly.pdbx_seq_one_letter_code
_entity_poly.pdbx_strand_id
1 'polypeptide(L)'
;MGLLSMPNELLVRSLTLLSYADLARCAMYAFLLGLTGMQDGVGAEGVAARLAKLRQYQKARSKPLENATATIQPLPEECIEESSGNIVAYVDCAEDADDTVIHLVQLPSPLRGVESRRWTIFCSDSVTAFSVESSMDLLVVVIERAGEPHPRAQKPSWTCELPDAYAPNVSILIIEDKLAMDFVHGTTTASSSFRLWNWETGEQYSLPAIAREGACCFLDSQHIAVLAEPANDPSCKKTRTAAFDILRLKSPSDVRRVVRLCLPRYKKWSRPGLLEWVSDQRPASCDYNRTRNALSAGCFAAGPCARIVGLRVPSHDCFEETPLFIMSVTKLLRLTVGWEDWGPRTTRLFLHHESTYMSIRVTRYVLQRTPLAHRPGFFVFDFGCDKFRAEQGDEQFERSGARVTASTRDTSKYFDGPITTHLPYHSLVHHLDEDTWNRCDLTTVREIDDGVIVGQLDHEEMDAACTSTLLWGWLSRTMSTTLVDSEVLCCSLPTELLVQSLKLLPHDDLARLMMVCTGLRDVIRETASLQYAFLLGLNGMQDGAGAMDTATRLARLRQYETDMRQLRFSATIIPIPARDPIYKVAGDTIAYMTDDEGTKRLDFVRTPSHLRGVGDTIKWRVDCPVGIREFFIEPSQNLLVVLRIHSLWNWQTGEAYAYRTAAKDKFMRWVWDGVPASRDHECTDRNSSTSGCFASRPHSRPLGLQISSGRSTTPFVGVLSIDDGVVLVQILHYLDAVDIARCRAVCRVLCGAIDGTPTLWYKQKLGMHNMVNGGDQHETLLADRVQRAERYVKAWRSLEWSTETRIPFGGNLWEIAGGVVACTTSAGSGEISFTQLPSPLRDIERKTWRLTLRHVPRDFTIDPSQDLLVSIHSERQNEYDVHLLSMSTGEQHPAAQISPLVYKTNRTPVQYELLVYEDRLGILFVSNDEAARFNVWDWKTGQEYRPPFQDAFITSACFLDANTVMATAYTHQITAPNNVFLKVVDITTPDAPMPISHLQFPIMHPNTDAMADLIWDSPPTWEGGVPPIGCFAHTRTRLIGIAMSAWVMTVDLAAGPAARRVPLMFILSISEILARLPRRETASFPVSVSWEDWGTHAAHIFDRETSQVWVCYVRGPRYALLDELPLDAPPSAYTVYDFSPGPTRAETAELKGSFYEDRDVFVDPVKACLPCRKIQGRIPLRPNMPEFMSVMLADDGVVFVSDSGEEFWAWTS
;
A
#
# COMPACT_ATOMS: atom_id res chain seq x y z
N MET A 1 46.47 25.41 -5.08
CA MET A 1 47.78 26.06 -5.32
C MET A 1 47.67 27.51 -5.81
N GLY A 2 46.90 27.85 -6.86
CA GLY A 2 46.88 29.22 -7.43
C GLY A 2 46.47 30.39 -6.52
N LEU A 3 45.92 30.12 -5.33
CA LEU A 3 45.62 31.14 -4.31
C LEU A 3 46.85 31.63 -3.52
N LEU A 4 47.96 30.88 -3.52
CA LEU A 4 49.16 31.19 -2.71
C LEU A 4 50.14 32.17 -3.39
N SER A 5 49.76 32.79 -4.50
CA SER A 5 50.63 33.67 -5.30
C SER A 5 50.05 35.08 -5.54
N MET A 6 49.09 35.53 -4.72
CA MET A 6 48.53 36.89 -4.81
C MET A 6 49.13 37.84 -3.74
N PRO A 7 49.30 39.14 -4.04
CA PRO A 7 49.69 40.13 -3.02
C PRO A 7 48.64 40.28 -1.91
N ASN A 8 49.10 40.50 -0.67
CA ASN A 8 48.25 40.48 0.52
C ASN A 8 47.04 41.43 0.47
N GLU A 9 47.15 42.63 -0.11
CA GLU A 9 46.01 43.56 -0.22
C GLU A 9 44.90 43.06 -1.13
N LEU A 10 45.25 42.32 -2.19
CA LEU A 10 44.29 41.66 -3.09
C LEU A 10 43.66 40.43 -2.42
N LEU A 11 44.43 39.69 -1.62
CA LEU A 11 43.91 38.57 -0.83
C LEU A 11 42.85 39.06 0.18
N VAL A 12 43.14 40.11 0.95
CA VAL A 12 42.21 40.71 1.92
C VAL A 12 40.92 41.21 1.24
N ARG A 13 41.03 41.94 0.11
CA ARG A 13 39.83 42.40 -0.64
C ARG A 13 39.01 41.26 -1.26
N SER A 14 39.65 40.15 -1.63
CA SER A 14 38.95 38.98 -2.18
C SER A 14 38.23 38.18 -1.09
N LEU A 15 38.83 38.06 0.10
CA LEU A 15 38.22 37.38 1.25
C LEU A 15 36.99 38.13 1.78
N THR A 16 36.91 39.45 1.65
CA THR A 16 35.71 40.25 2.00
C THR A 16 34.51 40.08 1.05
N LEU A 17 34.60 39.23 0.03
CA LEU A 17 33.53 38.97 -0.95
C LEU A 17 33.11 37.49 -1.05
N LEU A 18 33.64 36.61 -0.20
CA LEU A 18 33.24 35.21 -0.13
C LEU A 18 32.13 34.98 0.89
N SER A 19 31.29 33.97 0.64
CA SER A 19 30.31 33.52 1.62
C SER A 19 31.02 32.87 2.83
N TYR A 20 30.39 32.90 4.00
CA TYR A 20 30.95 32.33 5.23
C TYR A 20 31.26 30.82 5.08
N ALA A 21 30.49 30.11 4.23
CA ALA A 21 30.69 28.70 3.93
C ALA A 21 31.98 28.43 3.13
N ASP A 22 32.42 29.35 2.27
CA ASP A 22 33.62 29.17 1.44
C ASP A 22 34.91 29.44 2.24
N LEU A 23 34.86 30.40 3.16
CA LEU A 23 35.91 30.61 4.17
C LEU A 23 36.08 29.38 5.08
N ALA A 24 34.98 28.78 5.53
CA ALA A 24 35.02 27.53 6.32
C ALA A 24 35.65 26.36 5.55
N ARG A 25 35.29 26.17 4.28
CA ARG A 25 35.90 25.16 3.39
C ARG A 25 37.42 25.35 3.25
N CYS A 26 37.88 26.59 3.07
CA CYS A 26 39.31 26.90 2.98
C CYS A 26 40.07 26.64 4.29
N ALA A 27 39.48 26.99 5.44
CA ALA A 27 40.08 26.73 6.75
C ALA A 27 40.22 25.22 7.03
N MET A 28 39.19 24.43 6.74
CA MET A 28 39.19 22.98 6.94
C MET A 28 40.23 22.26 6.05
N TYR A 29 40.39 22.70 4.79
CA TYR A 29 41.45 22.19 3.91
C TYR A 29 42.86 22.58 4.39
N ALA A 30 43.04 23.78 4.95
CA ALA A 30 44.33 24.19 5.52
C ALA A 30 44.71 23.38 6.77
N PHE A 31 43.72 23.03 7.61
CA PHE A 31 43.92 22.18 8.79
C PHE A 31 44.33 20.75 8.40
N LEU A 32 43.65 20.14 7.43
CA LEU A 32 43.97 18.80 6.92
C LEU A 32 45.36 18.72 6.28
N LEU A 33 45.79 19.77 5.56
CA LEU A 33 47.13 19.83 4.95
C LEU A 33 48.26 20.09 5.97
N GLY A 34 47.94 20.47 7.21
CA GLY A 34 48.93 20.73 8.27
C GLY A 34 49.47 19.47 8.97
N LEU A 35 48.81 18.31 8.81
CA LEU A 35 49.10 17.10 9.60
C LEU A 35 50.06 16.09 8.94
N THR A 36 50.38 16.22 7.65
CA THR A 36 51.25 15.28 6.92
C THR A 36 52.60 15.91 6.57
N GLY A 37 53.55 15.87 7.52
CA GLY A 37 54.92 16.33 7.32
C GLY A 37 55.84 15.26 6.69
N MET A 38 56.84 15.73 5.93
CA MET A 38 57.93 14.97 5.27
C MET A 38 57.48 14.03 4.12
N GLN A 39 57.84 14.33 2.87
CA GLN A 39 59.15 14.13 2.21
C GLN A 39 59.44 12.66 1.85
N ASP A 40 59.38 12.34 0.55
CA ASP A 40 60.63 12.24 -0.22
C ASP A 40 60.41 12.48 -1.73
N GLY A 41 61.48 12.73 -2.49
CA GLY A 41 61.39 13.30 -3.85
C GLY A 41 61.78 12.38 -5.02
N VAL A 42 61.03 12.46 -6.13
CA VAL A 42 61.45 11.99 -7.46
C VAL A 42 61.13 13.07 -8.51
N GLY A 43 62.13 13.45 -9.32
CA GLY A 43 62.06 14.63 -10.21
C GLY A 43 61.19 14.48 -11.47
N ALA A 44 60.60 15.59 -11.91
CA ALA A 44 59.61 15.63 -13.00
C ALA A 44 60.13 15.26 -14.40
N GLU A 45 61.45 15.26 -14.63
CA GLU A 45 62.02 15.07 -15.98
C GLU A 45 61.86 13.64 -16.53
N GLY A 46 61.74 12.62 -15.66
CA GLY A 46 61.57 11.22 -16.08
C GLY A 46 60.26 10.93 -16.82
N VAL A 47 59.19 11.70 -16.53
CA VAL A 47 57.86 11.49 -17.12
C VAL A 47 57.76 12.13 -18.52
N ALA A 48 58.39 13.29 -18.72
CA ALA A 48 58.41 14.00 -20.00
C ALA A 48 59.03 13.16 -21.13
N ALA A 49 60.12 12.44 -20.84
CA ALA A 49 60.81 11.59 -21.82
C ALA A 49 59.96 10.41 -22.34
N ARG A 50 59.07 9.85 -21.52
CA ARG A 50 58.16 8.75 -21.94
C ARG A 50 56.97 9.27 -22.75
N LEU A 51 56.39 10.41 -22.38
CA LEU A 51 55.30 11.04 -23.13
C LEU A 51 55.74 11.52 -24.53
N ALA A 52 57.00 11.94 -24.69
CA ALA A 52 57.55 12.36 -25.98
C ALA A 52 57.48 11.24 -27.05
N LYS A 53 57.78 9.98 -26.71
CA LYS A 53 57.72 8.86 -27.67
C LYS A 53 56.30 8.49 -28.08
N LEU A 54 55.32 8.54 -27.17
CA LEU A 54 53.90 8.29 -27.52
C LEU A 54 53.36 9.36 -28.48
N ARG A 55 53.70 10.64 -28.25
CA ARG A 55 53.35 11.75 -29.15
C ARG A 55 53.98 11.66 -30.55
N GLN A 56 55.00 10.82 -30.74
CA GLN A 56 55.63 10.62 -32.05
C GLN A 56 54.93 9.52 -32.88
N TYR A 57 54.28 8.54 -32.25
CA TYR A 57 53.63 7.43 -32.96
C TYR A 57 52.25 7.82 -33.54
N GLN A 58 51.50 8.69 -32.85
CA GLN A 58 50.20 9.18 -33.33
C GLN A 58 50.29 10.24 -34.45
N LYS A 59 51.48 10.78 -34.73
CA LYS A 59 51.67 11.91 -35.66
C LYS A 59 51.97 11.50 -37.12
N ALA A 60 51.82 10.21 -37.46
CA ALA A 60 52.32 9.63 -38.71
C ALA A 60 51.29 8.80 -39.50
N ARG A 61 50.04 9.28 -39.65
CA ARG A 61 49.18 8.84 -40.76
C ARG A 61 48.24 9.94 -41.27
N SER A 62 48.77 10.76 -42.20
CA SER A 62 47.98 11.62 -43.09
C SER A 62 47.06 10.76 -44.00
N LYS A 63 45.91 11.23 -44.52
CA LYS A 63 45.61 12.43 -45.33
C LYS A 63 46.43 12.52 -46.64
N PRO A 64 45.91 13.13 -47.74
CA PRO A 64 44.54 13.63 -47.99
C PRO A 64 43.94 13.25 -49.38
N LEU A 65 42.66 13.58 -49.59
CA LEU A 65 42.06 14.27 -50.75
C LEU A 65 40.60 14.58 -50.32
N GLU A 66 40.11 15.80 -50.14
CA GLU A 66 40.07 17.04 -50.95
C GLU A 66 39.00 17.07 -52.04
N ASN A 67 38.30 18.21 -52.10
CA ASN A 67 37.33 18.69 -53.11
C ASN A 67 35.93 18.05 -53.18
N ALA A 68 35.04 18.56 -52.32
CA ALA A 68 33.67 18.90 -52.68
C ALA A 68 33.25 20.20 -51.95
N THR A 69 32.84 21.24 -52.70
CA THR A 69 32.04 22.45 -52.33
C THR A 69 32.18 23.02 -50.90
N ALA A 70 32.57 24.29 -50.64
CA ALA A 70 32.63 25.49 -51.47
C ALA A 70 31.28 26.02 -52.03
N THR A 71 30.28 26.23 -51.17
CA THR A 71 29.12 27.15 -51.41
C THR A 71 28.34 27.52 -50.12
N ILE A 72 28.90 28.39 -49.26
CA ILE A 72 28.13 29.29 -48.38
C ILE A 72 28.87 30.64 -48.37
N GLN A 73 28.15 31.76 -48.40
CA GLN A 73 28.71 33.12 -48.34
C GLN A 73 29.03 33.54 -46.89
N PRO A 74 29.95 34.49 -46.65
CA PRO A 74 30.10 35.10 -45.33
C PRO A 74 28.82 35.80 -44.88
N LEU A 75 28.53 35.75 -43.58
CA LEU A 75 27.48 36.54 -42.94
C LEU A 75 27.98 37.97 -42.63
N PRO A 76 27.09 38.95 -42.38
CA PRO A 76 27.47 40.28 -41.88
C PRO A 76 28.19 40.20 -40.51
N GLU A 77 28.99 41.21 -40.18
CA GLU A 77 29.84 41.20 -38.97
C GLU A 77 29.09 41.45 -37.64
N GLU A 78 27.76 41.66 -37.66
CA GLU A 78 26.97 42.15 -36.51
C GLU A 78 25.84 41.21 -36.04
N CYS A 79 25.82 39.94 -36.48
CA CYS A 79 24.82 38.96 -36.03
C CYS A 79 25.11 38.40 -34.62
N ILE A 80 24.08 38.24 -33.79
CA ILE A 80 24.14 37.46 -32.53
C ILE A 80 23.86 35.99 -32.85
N GLU A 81 24.73 35.05 -32.46
CA GLU A 81 24.59 33.60 -32.72
C GLU A 81 24.49 32.79 -31.40
N GLU A 82 23.55 31.85 -31.33
CA GLU A 82 23.46 30.83 -30.26
C GLU A 82 23.15 29.45 -30.88
N SER A 83 23.71 28.36 -30.35
CA SER A 83 23.52 27.03 -30.94
C SER A 83 23.28 25.91 -29.93
N SER A 84 22.42 24.96 -30.30
CA SER A 84 22.09 23.79 -29.50
C SER A 84 21.99 22.54 -30.38
N GLY A 85 22.74 21.50 -30.01
CA GLY A 85 22.84 20.27 -30.80
C GLY A 85 23.43 20.53 -32.19
N ASN A 86 22.63 20.27 -33.24
CA ASN A 86 22.99 20.60 -34.63
C ASN A 86 22.13 21.72 -35.22
N ILE A 87 21.58 22.62 -34.40
CA ILE A 87 20.84 23.82 -34.86
C ILE A 87 21.53 25.08 -34.33
N VAL A 88 21.70 26.05 -35.22
CA VAL A 88 22.26 27.38 -34.97
C VAL A 88 21.14 28.41 -35.14
N ALA A 89 20.83 29.16 -34.09
CA ALA A 89 20.04 30.38 -34.16
C ALA A 89 20.99 31.56 -34.43
N TYR A 90 20.60 32.51 -35.28
CA TYR A 90 21.26 33.80 -35.33
C TYR A 90 20.28 34.95 -35.65
N VAL A 91 20.55 36.13 -35.11
CA VAL A 91 19.75 37.34 -35.30
C VAL A 91 20.39 38.21 -36.38
N ASP A 92 19.58 38.66 -37.34
CA ASP A 92 19.95 39.56 -38.44
C ASP A 92 19.25 40.91 -38.22
N CYS A 93 20.04 41.98 -38.09
CA CYS A 93 19.59 43.33 -37.73
C CYS A 93 19.99 44.29 -38.86
N ALA A 94 19.07 44.54 -39.80
CA ALA A 94 19.30 45.51 -40.86
C ALA A 94 19.09 46.95 -40.34
N GLU A 95 20.05 47.85 -40.56
CA GLU A 95 20.09 49.20 -39.97
C GLU A 95 18.87 50.12 -40.28
N ASP A 96 18.08 49.80 -41.32
CA ASP A 96 16.94 50.59 -41.81
C ASP A 96 15.57 49.84 -41.72
N ALA A 97 15.40 48.91 -40.76
CA ALA A 97 14.13 48.19 -40.56
C ALA A 97 13.68 48.13 -39.08
N ASP A 98 12.39 48.41 -38.83
CA ASP A 98 11.78 48.36 -37.49
C ASP A 98 11.54 46.93 -36.95
N ASP A 99 11.72 45.88 -37.79
CA ASP A 99 11.53 44.47 -37.42
C ASP A 99 12.89 43.74 -37.23
N THR A 100 13.07 43.10 -36.07
CA THR A 100 14.22 42.21 -35.79
C THR A 100 13.98 40.81 -36.39
N VAL A 101 14.97 40.23 -37.07
CA VAL A 101 14.81 38.94 -37.78
C VAL A 101 15.67 37.86 -37.15
N ILE A 102 15.08 36.71 -36.81
CA ILE A 102 15.81 35.55 -36.24
C ILE A 102 15.79 34.39 -37.23
N HIS A 103 16.96 33.91 -37.61
CA HIS A 103 17.15 32.74 -38.46
C HIS A 103 17.54 31.51 -37.64
N LEU A 104 17.01 30.35 -38.00
CA LEU A 104 17.38 29.06 -37.42
C LEU A 104 17.93 28.17 -38.53
N VAL A 105 19.10 27.57 -38.34
CA VAL A 105 19.82 26.77 -39.35
C VAL A 105 20.24 25.43 -38.75
N GLN A 106 19.62 24.34 -39.19
CA GLN A 106 20.07 22.99 -38.88
C GLN A 106 21.28 22.63 -39.74
N LEU A 107 22.42 22.38 -39.10
CA LEU A 107 23.65 21.97 -39.76
C LEU A 107 23.60 20.48 -40.17
N PRO A 108 24.11 20.13 -41.37
CA PRO A 108 24.10 18.76 -41.87
C PRO A 108 25.12 17.88 -41.12
N SER A 109 24.81 16.60 -40.94
CA SER A 109 25.63 15.66 -40.16
C SER A 109 25.97 14.40 -40.97
N PRO A 110 27.17 14.31 -41.58
CA PRO A 110 27.59 13.16 -42.38
C PRO A 110 27.65 11.83 -41.61
N LEU A 111 27.85 11.88 -40.28
CA LEU A 111 27.87 10.72 -39.39
C LEU A 111 26.47 10.22 -38.99
N ARG A 112 25.40 10.95 -39.35
CA ARG A 112 24.00 10.59 -39.06
C ARG A 112 23.06 10.64 -40.27
N GLY A 113 23.56 11.03 -41.46
CA GLY A 113 22.75 11.14 -42.67
C GLY A 113 21.73 12.29 -42.65
N VAL A 114 21.97 13.35 -41.87
CA VAL A 114 21.06 14.49 -41.73
C VAL A 114 21.45 15.62 -42.68
N GLU A 115 20.50 16.11 -43.48
CA GLU A 115 20.68 17.26 -44.37
C GLU A 115 20.37 18.61 -43.68
N SER A 116 20.79 19.70 -44.32
CA SER A 116 20.61 21.06 -43.81
C SER A 116 19.19 21.59 -44.00
N ARG A 117 18.69 22.40 -43.06
CA ARG A 117 17.39 23.12 -43.14
C ARG A 117 17.50 24.51 -42.51
N ARG A 118 16.72 25.47 -43.01
CA ARG A 118 16.69 26.84 -42.48
C ARG A 118 15.27 27.38 -42.33
N TRP A 119 15.04 28.15 -41.28
CA TRP A 119 13.80 28.86 -40.95
C TRP A 119 14.09 30.33 -40.61
N THR A 120 13.05 31.16 -40.59
CA THR A 120 13.12 32.61 -40.31
C THR A 120 11.89 33.04 -39.52
N ILE A 121 12.09 33.91 -38.54
CA ILE A 121 11.09 34.48 -37.63
C ILE A 121 11.27 36.01 -37.63
N PHE A 122 10.19 36.77 -37.56
CA PHE A 122 10.21 38.24 -37.54
C PHE A 122 9.56 38.73 -36.24
N CYS A 123 10.17 39.72 -35.58
CA CYS A 123 9.73 40.29 -34.30
C CYS A 123 9.73 41.82 -34.35
N SER A 124 8.59 42.44 -34.07
CA SER A 124 8.37 43.90 -34.18
C SER A 124 8.74 44.71 -32.93
N ASP A 125 9.51 44.12 -32.02
CA ASP A 125 10.04 44.74 -30.80
C ASP A 125 11.46 44.20 -30.56
N SER A 126 12.36 45.03 -30.03
CA SER A 126 13.79 44.74 -29.97
C SER A 126 14.13 43.57 -29.03
N VAL A 127 14.49 42.42 -29.61
CA VAL A 127 14.80 41.18 -28.87
C VAL A 127 16.19 41.27 -28.24
N THR A 128 16.25 41.35 -26.90
CA THR A 128 17.52 41.40 -26.13
C THR A 128 17.97 40.04 -25.58
N ALA A 129 17.08 39.04 -25.50
CA ALA A 129 17.36 37.64 -25.22
C ALA A 129 16.15 36.75 -25.60
N PHE A 130 16.35 35.46 -25.86
CA PHE A 130 15.27 34.48 -26.10
C PHE A 130 15.67 33.07 -25.61
N SER A 131 14.69 32.14 -25.52
CA SER A 131 14.86 30.72 -25.19
C SER A 131 13.62 29.92 -25.66
N VAL A 132 13.61 28.58 -25.58
CA VAL A 132 12.63 27.69 -26.26
C VAL A 132 12.21 26.47 -25.39
N GLU A 133 10.93 26.37 -24.99
CA GLU A 133 10.34 25.26 -24.21
C GLU A 133 8.78 25.19 -24.34
N SER A 134 8.07 24.11 -23.92
CA SER A 134 6.61 23.90 -24.21
C SER A 134 5.84 22.79 -23.44
N SER A 135 4.61 23.04 -22.94
CA SER A 135 3.51 22.05 -22.63
C SER A 135 2.11 22.70 -22.32
N MET A 136 1.06 21.92 -21.96
CA MET A 136 -0.34 22.38 -21.67
C MET A 136 -1.06 21.68 -20.46
N ASP A 137 -2.00 22.41 -19.82
CA ASP A 137 -2.70 22.03 -18.56
C ASP A 137 -4.22 21.66 -18.64
N LEU A 138 -4.63 20.69 -17.82
CA LEU A 138 -6.01 20.35 -17.42
C LEU A 138 -6.29 20.82 -15.98
N LEU A 139 -7.53 21.12 -15.58
CA LEU A 139 -7.92 21.37 -14.18
C LEU A 139 -9.12 20.51 -13.74
N VAL A 140 -8.97 19.76 -12.66
CA VAL A 140 -10.08 19.10 -11.95
C VAL A 140 -10.45 19.93 -10.72
N VAL A 141 -11.75 20.03 -10.39
CA VAL A 141 -12.27 20.72 -9.21
C VAL A 141 -13.28 19.82 -8.48
N VAL A 142 -13.23 19.81 -7.15
CA VAL A 142 -14.03 18.96 -6.26
C VAL A 142 -14.83 19.82 -5.28
N ILE A 143 -16.15 19.68 -5.33
CA ILE A 143 -17.12 20.65 -4.81
C ILE A 143 -18.20 19.91 -4.01
N GLU A 144 -18.73 20.52 -2.96
CA GLU A 144 -19.93 20.04 -2.26
C GLU A 144 -21.21 20.47 -3.01
N ARG A 145 -22.37 19.88 -2.68
CA ARG A 145 -23.69 20.28 -3.23
C ARG A 145 -24.07 21.75 -3.03
N ALA A 146 -23.32 22.51 -2.23
CA ALA A 146 -23.52 23.94 -1.99
C ALA A 146 -22.77 24.86 -2.98
N GLY A 147 -21.85 24.33 -3.81
CA GLY A 147 -20.96 25.12 -4.67
C GLY A 147 -19.63 25.52 -4.04
N GLU A 148 -19.50 25.36 -2.72
CA GLU A 148 -18.25 25.50 -1.98
C GLU A 148 -17.34 24.27 -2.17
N PRO A 149 -16.01 24.41 -2.00
CA PRO A 149 -15.07 23.29 -1.91
C PRO A 149 -15.57 22.16 -1.02
N HIS A 150 -15.43 20.90 -1.45
CA HIS A 150 -15.90 19.77 -0.64
C HIS A 150 -15.14 19.72 0.70
N PRO A 151 -15.82 19.66 1.87
CA PRO A 151 -15.17 19.85 3.17
C PRO A 151 -14.18 18.73 3.56
N ARG A 152 -14.18 17.60 2.85
CA ARG A 152 -13.16 16.54 2.99
C ARG A 152 -12.01 16.68 1.97
N ALA A 153 -12.19 17.47 0.91
CA ALA A 153 -11.17 17.74 -0.11
C ALA A 153 -10.21 18.83 0.37
N GLN A 154 -9.16 18.43 1.09
CA GLN A 154 -8.05 19.27 1.56
C GLN A 154 -7.43 20.09 0.41
N LYS A 155 -7.34 19.47 -0.77
CA LYS A 155 -7.01 20.14 -2.03
C LYS A 155 -8.21 20.02 -2.99
N PRO A 156 -9.12 21.01 -3.03
CA PRO A 156 -10.36 20.93 -3.83
C PRO A 156 -10.15 21.20 -5.32
N SER A 157 -8.93 21.47 -5.78
CA SER A 157 -8.62 21.55 -7.22
C SER A 157 -7.16 21.21 -7.52
N TRP A 158 -6.92 20.52 -8.63
CA TRP A 158 -5.59 20.10 -9.05
C TRP A 158 -5.48 20.09 -10.57
N THR A 159 -4.33 20.53 -11.08
CA THR A 159 -4.01 20.44 -12.50
C THR A 159 -3.30 19.15 -12.86
N CYS A 160 -3.32 18.79 -14.14
CA CYS A 160 -2.56 17.68 -14.71
C CYS A 160 -2.23 17.99 -16.17
N GLU A 161 -0.96 17.94 -16.54
CA GLU A 161 -0.57 18.04 -17.95
C GLU A 161 -1.10 16.83 -18.74
N LEU A 162 -1.61 17.09 -19.94
CA LEU A 162 -2.06 16.06 -20.88
C LEU A 162 -1.08 15.99 -22.06
N PRO A 163 -0.74 14.79 -22.59
CA PRO A 163 0.11 14.69 -23.77
C PRO A 163 -0.47 15.44 -24.97
N ASP A 164 0.37 16.23 -25.66
CA ASP A 164 -0.01 17.18 -26.72
C ASP A 164 -0.52 16.53 -28.04
N ALA A 165 -1.67 15.84 -28.00
CA ALA A 165 -2.39 15.40 -29.20
C ALA A 165 -3.89 15.10 -28.94
N TYR A 166 -4.74 16.09 -29.27
CA TYR A 166 -6.21 16.03 -29.29
C TYR A 166 -6.91 15.80 -27.94
N ALA A 167 -8.02 16.53 -27.74
CA ALA A 167 -8.86 16.41 -26.54
C ALA A 167 -9.27 14.93 -26.30
N PRO A 168 -8.82 14.30 -25.20
CA PRO A 168 -9.10 12.88 -24.95
C PRO A 168 -10.54 12.66 -24.51
N ASN A 169 -11.04 11.45 -24.67
CA ASN A 169 -12.22 10.97 -23.95
C ASN A 169 -11.79 10.57 -22.54
N VAL A 170 -12.55 10.96 -21.51
CA VAL A 170 -12.17 10.73 -20.10
C VAL A 170 -13.21 9.86 -19.42
N SER A 171 -12.79 8.68 -18.95
CA SER A 171 -13.65 7.79 -18.15
C SER A 171 -13.27 7.92 -16.68
N ILE A 172 -14.17 8.43 -15.84
CA ILE A 172 -13.94 8.61 -14.41
C ILE A 172 -14.72 7.59 -13.58
N LEU A 173 -14.07 7.00 -12.58
CA LEU A 173 -14.64 6.07 -11.59
C LEU A 173 -14.33 6.57 -10.18
N ILE A 174 -15.29 6.46 -9.25
CA ILE A 174 -15.14 6.86 -7.84
C ILE A 174 -15.43 5.66 -6.94
N ILE A 175 -14.63 5.48 -5.88
CA ILE A 175 -14.94 4.57 -4.76
C ILE A 175 -14.32 5.12 -3.47
N GLU A 176 -15.13 5.32 -2.42
CA GLU A 176 -14.66 5.94 -1.16
C GLU A 176 -13.79 7.19 -1.44
N ASP A 177 -12.61 7.30 -0.83
CA ASP A 177 -11.67 8.42 -1.01
C ASP A 177 -10.93 8.45 -2.37
N LYS A 178 -11.25 7.52 -3.29
CA LYS A 178 -10.47 7.22 -4.51
C LYS A 178 -11.18 7.64 -5.79
N LEU A 179 -10.41 8.18 -6.74
CA LEU A 179 -10.86 8.67 -8.04
C LEU A 179 -9.94 8.17 -9.17
N ALA A 180 -10.40 7.20 -9.95
CA ALA A 180 -9.74 6.76 -11.18
C ALA A 180 -10.17 7.64 -12.36
N MET A 181 -9.24 8.00 -13.26
CA MET A 181 -9.54 8.59 -14.57
C MET A 181 -8.69 7.92 -15.65
N ASP A 182 -9.32 7.43 -16.71
CA ASP A 182 -8.66 6.88 -17.91
C ASP A 182 -8.84 7.85 -19.09
N PHE A 183 -7.73 8.31 -19.65
CA PHE A 183 -7.68 9.27 -20.76
C PHE A 183 -7.39 8.55 -22.08
N VAL A 184 -8.39 8.42 -22.96
CA VAL A 184 -8.28 7.70 -24.23
C VAL A 184 -7.98 8.65 -25.39
N HIS A 185 -6.78 8.54 -25.96
CA HIS A 185 -6.27 9.39 -27.05
C HIS A 185 -6.40 8.69 -28.43
N GLY A 186 -6.66 9.47 -29.49
CA GLY A 186 -6.64 9.02 -30.89
C GLY A 186 -7.62 7.90 -31.27
N THR A 187 -7.42 7.30 -32.47
CA THR A 187 -8.03 6.01 -32.87
C THR A 187 -7.02 4.86 -32.89
N THR A 188 -5.73 5.15 -32.71
CA THR A 188 -4.69 4.15 -32.47
C THR A 188 -4.68 3.86 -30.98
N THR A 189 -5.15 2.67 -30.58
CA THR A 189 -5.42 2.26 -29.19
C THR A 189 -4.19 2.09 -28.28
N ALA A 190 -3.04 2.70 -28.64
CA ALA A 190 -1.72 2.50 -28.02
C ALA A 190 -1.25 3.72 -27.21
N SER A 191 -2.20 4.50 -26.69
CA SER A 191 -1.96 5.60 -25.75
C SER A 191 -3.25 5.98 -24.99
N SER A 192 -3.88 5.00 -24.35
CA SER A 192 -4.67 5.34 -23.15
C SER A 192 -3.67 5.77 -22.06
N SER A 193 -4.04 6.71 -21.21
CA SER A 193 -3.23 7.01 -20.02
C SER A 193 -4.10 6.90 -18.78
N PHE A 194 -3.86 5.85 -18.00
CA PHE A 194 -4.56 5.67 -16.74
C PHE A 194 -3.94 6.56 -15.65
N ARG A 195 -4.81 7.11 -14.79
CA ARG A 195 -4.50 7.92 -13.61
C ARG A 195 -5.48 7.58 -12.49
N LEU A 196 -5.04 7.75 -11.25
CA LEU A 196 -5.84 7.50 -10.06
C LEU A 196 -5.39 8.49 -8.99
N TRP A 197 -6.32 9.01 -8.20
CA TRP A 197 -6.06 9.99 -7.13
C TRP A 197 -6.79 9.58 -5.85
N ASN A 198 -6.32 10.08 -4.71
CA ASN A 198 -7.16 10.28 -3.54
C ASN A 198 -7.79 11.66 -3.71
N TRP A 199 -9.12 11.76 -3.81
CA TRP A 199 -9.76 13.06 -4.06
C TRP A 199 -9.90 13.90 -2.79
N GLU A 200 -9.76 13.30 -1.60
CA GLU A 200 -9.78 14.00 -0.32
C GLU A 200 -8.44 14.70 -0.06
N THR A 201 -7.31 14.06 -0.33
CA THR A 201 -5.98 14.72 -0.23
C THR A 201 -5.56 15.44 -1.52
N GLY A 202 -6.12 15.04 -2.67
CA GLY A 202 -5.71 15.48 -4.01
C GLY A 202 -4.42 14.80 -4.52
N GLU A 203 -3.92 13.78 -3.82
CA GLU A 203 -2.67 13.09 -4.17
C GLU A 203 -2.88 12.07 -5.29
N GLN A 204 -2.00 12.06 -6.30
CA GLN A 204 -2.03 11.07 -7.37
C GLN A 204 -1.40 9.74 -6.92
N TYR A 205 -2.00 8.62 -7.34
CA TYR A 205 -1.54 7.27 -7.08
C TYR A 205 -0.35 6.88 -7.96
N SER A 206 0.60 6.20 -7.34
CA SER A 206 1.83 5.61 -7.89
C SER A 206 1.61 4.41 -8.84
N LEU A 207 0.73 4.54 -9.84
CA LEU A 207 0.39 3.46 -10.75
C LEU A 207 1.64 2.83 -11.41
N PRO A 208 1.85 1.49 -11.32
CA PRO A 208 2.98 0.81 -11.94
C PRO A 208 3.02 1.01 -13.46
N ALA A 209 4.22 1.05 -14.05
CA ALA A 209 4.40 1.28 -15.48
C ALA A 209 3.65 0.29 -16.40
N ILE A 210 3.35 -0.91 -15.90
CA ILE A 210 2.63 -1.99 -16.61
C ILE A 210 1.11 -1.72 -16.68
N ALA A 211 0.59 -0.84 -15.82
CA ALA A 211 -0.84 -0.52 -15.67
C ALA A 211 -1.20 0.85 -16.27
N ARG A 212 -0.40 1.36 -17.22
CA ARG A 212 -0.56 2.69 -17.81
C ARG A 212 -1.54 2.75 -18.97
N GLU A 213 -1.75 1.65 -19.68
CA GLU A 213 -2.58 1.54 -20.87
C GLU A 213 -3.67 0.47 -20.66
N GLY A 214 -4.93 0.85 -20.85
CA GLY A 214 -6.09 -0.04 -20.80
C GLY A 214 -7.02 0.19 -19.60
N ALA A 215 -8.24 -0.31 -19.75
CA ALA A 215 -9.33 -0.02 -18.83
C ALA A 215 -9.13 -0.61 -17.43
N CYS A 216 -9.61 0.14 -16.43
CA CYS A 216 -9.56 -0.18 -15.01
C CYS A 216 -10.96 -0.39 -14.42
N CYS A 217 -11.04 -1.08 -13.28
CA CYS A 217 -12.26 -1.25 -12.50
C CYS A 217 -11.92 -1.52 -11.04
N PHE A 218 -12.51 -0.77 -10.12
CA PHE A 218 -12.44 -1.10 -8.70
C PHE A 218 -13.17 -2.42 -8.41
N LEU A 219 -12.59 -3.22 -7.52
CA LEU A 219 -13.15 -4.48 -7.05
C LEU A 219 -13.77 -4.29 -5.66
N ASP A 220 -13.04 -3.56 -4.82
CA ASP A 220 -13.44 -3.00 -3.54
C ASP A 220 -12.57 -1.74 -3.30
N SER A 221 -12.72 -1.07 -2.15
CA SER A 221 -11.95 0.15 -1.83
C SER A 221 -10.47 -0.09 -1.52
N GLN A 222 -9.98 -1.33 -1.56
CA GLN A 222 -8.59 -1.76 -1.38
C GLN A 222 -8.01 -2.41 -2.65
N HIS A 223 -8.77 -2.55 -3.75
CA HIS A 223 -8.32 -3.28 -4.94
C HIS A 223 -8.89 -2.70 -6.24
N ILE A 224 -8.03 -2.52 -7.24
CA ILE A 224 -8.41 -2.15 -8.62
C ILE A 224 -7.82 -3.17 -9.61
N ALA A 225 -8.66 -3.75 -10.45
CA ALA A 225 -8.21 -4.53 -11.60
C ALA A 225 -7.90 -3.57 -12.76
N VAL A 226 -6.69 -3.65 -13.31
CA VAL A 226 -6.30 -2.92 -14.51
C VAL A 226 -5.91 -3.92 -15.60
N LEU A 227 -6.32 -3.66 -16.84
CA LEU A 227 -5.86 -4.43 -17.98
C LEU A 227 -4.33 -4.29 -18.07
N ALA A 228 -3.63 -5.42 -18.16
CA ALA A 228 -2.18 -5.45 -18.18
C ALA A 228 -1.66 -5.97 -19.51
N GLU A 229 -0.71 -5.24 -20.09
CA GLU A 229 0.02 -5.69 -21.27
C GLU A 229 0.64 -7.10 -21.04
N PRO A 230 0.66 -7.96 -22.08
CA PRO A 230 1.41 -9.22 -22.06
C PRO A 230 2.92 -8.94 -22.08
N ALA A 231 3.44 -8.62 -20.91
CA ALA A 231 4.84 -8.31 -20.65
C ALA A 231 5.79 -9.35 -21.26
N ASN A 232 6.98 -8.91 -21.65
CA ASN A 232 8.07 -9.77 -22.14
C ASN A 232 8.71 -10.59 -21.00
N ASP A 233 7.89 -11.31 -20.23
CA ASP A 233 8.35 -12.20 -19.17
C ASP A 233 9.25 -13.30 -19.77
N PRO A 234 10.53 -13.40 -19.36
CA PRO A 234 11.46 -14.36 -19.94
C PRO A 234 11.14 -15.80 -19.58
N SER A 235 10.27 -16.08 -18.61
CA SER A 235 9.74 -17.42 -18.31
C SER A 235 8.61 -17.81 -19.26
N CYS A 236 7.76 -16.86 -19.66
CA CYS A 236 6.61 -17.08 -20.56
C CYS A 236 6.99 -16.99 -22.06
N LYS A 237 8.25 -17.27 -22.40
CA LYS A 237 8.97 -16.93 -23.65
C LYS A 237 8.39 -17.47 -24.98
N LYS A 238 7.23 -18.14 -24.98
CA LYS A 238 6.59 -18.68 -26.19
C LYS A 238 5.10 -18.34 -26.35
N THR A 239 4.40 -17.79 -25.35
CA THR A 239 2.93 -17.59 -25.47
C THR A 239 2.44 -16.30 -24.82
N ARG A 240 1.99 -15.33 -25.62
CA ARG A 240 1.38 -14.08 -25.13
C ARG A 240 -0.09 -14.31 -24.75
N THR A 241 -0.36 -14.36 -23.45
CA THR A 241 -1.71 -14.23 -22.89
C THR A 241 -1.90 -12.81 -22.39
N ALA A 242 -2.96 -12.13 -22.82
CA ALA A 242 -3.43 -10.91 -22.15
C ALA A 242 -3.80 -11.24 -20.69
N ALA A 243 -3.67 -10.27 -19.79
CA ALA A 243 -3.91 -10.50 -18.37
C ALA A 243 -4.54 -9.27 -17.70
N PHE A 244 -5.11 -9.47 -16.53
CA PHE A 244 -5.46 -8.38 -15.61
C PHE A 244 -4.53 -8.42 -14.41
N ASP A 245 -3.99 -7.27 -14.06
CA ASP A 245 -3.23 -7.09 -12.83
C ASP A 245 -4.20 -6.53 -11.78
N ILE A 246 -4.54 -7.34 -10.78
CA ILE A 246 -5.25 -6.88 -9.59
C ILE A 246 -4.22 -6.17 -8.72
N LEU A 247 -4.34 -4.85 -8.69
CA LEU A 247 -3.53 -3.96 -7.88
C LEU A 247 -4.24 -3.80 -6.53
N ARG A 248 -3.60 -4.27 -5.46
CA ARG A 248 -4.00 -4.07 -4.07
C ARG A 248 -3.41 -2.78 -3.53
N LEU A 249 -4.16 -2.19 -2.62
CA LEU A 249 -4.10 -0.82 -2.19
C LEU A 249 -4.46 -0.75 -0.64
N LYS A 250 -3.98 0.24 0.16
CA LYS A 250 -4.46 0.56 1.54
C LYS A 250 -4.41 2.03 2.17
N SER A 251 -3.98 3.14 1.51
CA SER A 251 -4.44 4.58 1.69
C SER A 251 -4.52 5.60 0.44
N PRO A 252 -3.50 6.38 -0.02
CA PRO A 252 -3.22 6.64 -1.48
C PRO A 252 -2.35 5.74 -2.45
N SER A 253 -1.01 5.84 -2.57
CA SER A 253 -0.27 5.46 -3.82
C SER A 253 0.38 4.07 -4.05
N ASP A 254 0.70 3.26 -3.04
CA ASP A 254 1.47 1.99 -3.12
C ASP A 254 0.65 0.89 -3.82
N VAL A 255 0.52 1.06 -5.13
CA VAL A 255 -0.35 0.27 -5.98
C VAL A 255 0.37 -1.04 -6.34
N ARG A 256 0.37 -2.01 -5.43
CA ARG A 256 1.04 -3.31 -5.66
C ARG A 256 0.13 -4.29 -6.36
N ARG A 257 0.58 -4.84 -7.47
CA ARG A 257 -0.04 -6.06 -8.03
C ARG A 257 0.06 -7.20 -7.01
N VAL A 258 -1.09 -7.73 -6.59
CA VAL A 258 -1.18 -8.91 -5.71
C VAL A 258 -1.59 -10.17 -6.48
N VAL A 259 -2.36 -10.05 -7.57
CA VAL A 259 -2.68 -11.17 -8.47
C VAL A 259 -2.53 -10.74 -9.92
N ARG A 260 -1.95 -11.61 -10.75
CA ARG A 260 -2.08 -11.54 -12.22
C ARG A 260 -3.04 -12.65 -12.66
N LEU A 261 -4.12 -12.27 -13.34
CA LEU A 261 -5.14 -13.15 -13.90
C LEU A 261 -4.92 -13.28 -15.41
N CYS A 262 -4.30 -14.38 -15.85
CA CYS A 262 -4.08 -14.62 -17.27
C CYS A 262 -5.38 -15.08 -17.96
N LEU A 263 -5.75 -14.43 -19.07
CA LEU A 263 -6.80 -14.87 -19.98
C LEU A 263 -6.35 -16.06 -20.83
N PRO A 264 -7.25 -16.74 -21.57
CA PRO A 264 -6.86 -17.77 -22.53
C PRO A 264 -5.95 -17.18 -23.62
N ARG A 265 -5.15 -18.04 -24.26
CA ARG A 265 -4.27 -17.62 -25.36
C ARG A 265 -5.10 -17.11 -26.54
N TYR A 266 -4.80 -15.89 -26.97
CA TYR A 266 -5.50 -15.20 -28.04
C TYR A 266 -4.73 -15.36 -29.36
N LYS A 267 -5.31 -16.04 -30.35
CA LYS A 267 -4.61 -16.54 -31.56
C LYS A 267 -3.90 -15.44 -32.37
N LYS A 268 -4.45 -14.22 -32.34
CA LYS A 268 -3.94 -13.06 -33.09
C LYS A 268 -3.18 -12.04 -32.23
N TRP A 269 -2.66 -12.37 -31.03
CA TRP A 269 -1.82 -11.43 -30.25
C TRP A 269 -0.37 -11.32 -30.77
N SER A 270 -0.23 -11.07 -32.06
CA SER A 270 0.98 -10.46 -32.61
C SER A 270 1.13 -9.05 -32.03
N ARG A 271 2.31 -8.72 -31.48
CA ARG A 271 2.64 -7.32 -31.16
C ARG A 271 2.43 -6.45 -32.41
N PRO A 272 1.95 -5.21 -32.28
CA PRO A 272 2.14 -4.17 -33.29
C PRO A 272 3.60 -3.67 -33.30
N GLY A 273 4.57 -4.60 -33.26
CA GLY A 273 5.97 -4.30 -33.49
C GLY A 273 6.16 -4.22 -35.00
N LEU A 274 6.43 -3.02 -35.49
CA LEU A 274 6.52 -2.61 -36.90
C LEU A 274 6.31 -3.76 -37.90
N LEU A 275 5.08 -3.89 -38.37
CA LEU A 275 4.94 -4.11 -39.81
C LEU A 275 5.68 -2.94 -40.47
N GLU A 276 6.68 -3.23 -41.28
CA GLU A 276 7.10 -2.30 -42.31
C GLU A 276 5.88 -2.03 -43.19
N TRP A 277 5.20 -0.93 -42.90
CA TRP A 277 4.30 -0.30 -43.87
C TRP A 277 5.19 0.19 -44.99
N VAL A 278 5.51 -0.72 -45.91
CA VAL A 278 5.96 -0.42 -47.26
C VAL A 278 5.00 0.63 -47.77
N SER A 279 5.50 1.86 -47.90
CA SER A 279 4.70 2.97 -48.37
C SER A 279 4.37 2.72 -49.83
N ASP A 280 3.12 2.33 -50.11
CA ASP A 280 2.41 2.93 -51.23
C ASP A 280 0.88 2.78 -51.13
N GLN A 281 0.21 3.88 -51.49
CA GLN A 281 -1.23 4.06 -51.72
C GLN A 281 -2.21 3.91 -50.53
N ARG A 282 -2.84 5.03 -50.16
CA ARG A 282 -4.09 5.11 -49.38
C ARG A 282 -5.24 5.57 -50.29
N PRO A 283 -6.44 4.96 -50.23
CA PRO A 283 -7.68 5.60 -50.69
C PRO A 283 -8.16 6.65 -49.66
N ALA A 284 -8.86 7.69 -50.11
CA ALA A 284 -9.30 8.81 -49.28
C ALA A 284 -10.83 8.92 -49.15
N SER A 285 -11.43 8.13 -48.24
CA SER A 285 -12.78 8.37 -47.69
C SER A 285 -13.13 7.37 -46.58
N CYS A 286 -12.99 7.76 -45.32
CA CYS A 286 -13.59 7.05 -44.17
C CYS A 286 -13.76 8.04 -43.01
N ASP A 287 -14.95 8.14 -42.43
CA ASP A 287 -15.20 9.05 -41.31
C ASP A 287 -14.65 8.47 -40.00
N TYR A 288 -13.65 9.18 -39.48
CA TYR A 288 -12.75 8.77 -38.41
C TYR A 288 -13.43 8.68 -37.04
N ASN A 289 -14.59 9.32 -36.85
CA ASN A 289 -15.18 9.53 -35.53
C ASN A 289 -16.04 8.36 -35.01
N ARG A 290 -16.75 7.61 -35.87
CA ARG A 290 -17.61 6.49 -35.40
C ARG A 290 -16.80 5.35 -34.77
N THR A 291 -15.67 4.98 -35.38
CA THR A 291 -14.80 3.88 -34.90
C THR A 291 -14.14 4.18 -33.55
N ARG A 292 -14.00 5.46 -33.20
CA ARG A 292 -13.23 5.93 -32.03
C ARG A 292 -13.86 5.54 -30.68
N ASN A 293 -15.18 5.30 -30.64
CA ASN A 293 -15.90 4.87 -29.43
C ASN A 293 -16.09 3.35 -29.33
N ALA A 294 -15.78 2.58 -30.37
CA ALA A 294 -15.94 1.12 -30.40
C ALA A 294 -14.69 0.36 -29.91
N LEU A 295 -13.50 0.93 -30.14
CA LEU A 295 -12.21 0.27 -29.98
C LEU A 295 -11.57 0.35 -28.57
N SER A 296 -12.18 1.08 -27.63
CA SER A 296 -11.72 1.04 -26.23
C SER A 296 -12.05 -0.32 -25.59
N ALA A 297 -11.05 -0.93 -24.94
CA ALA A 297 -11.34 -1.89 -23.90
C ALA A 297 -12.20 -1.19 -22.84
N GLY A 298 -13.25 -1.88 -22.37
CA GLY A 298 -14.24 -1.29 -21.46
C GLY A 298 -14.43 -2.18 -20.25
N CYS A 299 -14.00 -1.69 -19.09
CA CYS A 299 -14.26 -2.27 -17.79
C CYS A 299 -15.32 -1.40 -17.09
N PHE A 300 -16.44 -2.00 -16.69
CA PHE A 300 -17.56 -1.26 -16.11
C PHE A 300 -17.67 -1.59 -14.61
N ALA A 301 -17.38 -0.61 -13.77
CA ALA A 301 -17.39 -0.78 -12.32
C ALA A 301 -18.81 -0.76 -11.74
N ALA A 302 -19.12 -1.79 -10.97
CA ALA A 302 -20.15 -1.71 -9.95
C ALA A 302 -19.67 -0.85 -8.76
N GLY A 303 -20.59 -0.38 -7.93
CA GLY A 303 -20.28 0.40 -6.71
C GLY A 303 -19.55 -0.42 -5.63
N PRO A 304 -19.25 0.16 -4.45
CA PRO A 304 -18.28 -0.33 -3.43
C PRO A 304 -18.43 -1.75 -2.84
N CYS A 305 -19.36 -2.58 -3.33
CA CYS A 305 -19.49 -3.99 -3.00
C CYS A 305 -19.57 -4.86 -4.27
N ALA A 306 -18.77 -4.50 -5.28
CA ALA A 306 -18.72 -5.11 -6.60
C ALA A 306 -18.25 -6.57 -6.56
N ARG A 307 -19.18 -7.51 -6.38
CA ARG A 307 -18.87 -8.95 -6.52
C ARG A 307 -18.42 -9.33 -7.93
N ILE A 308 -18.67 -8.46 -8.92
CA ILE A 308 -18.63 -8.78 -10.35
C ILE A 308 -18.11 -7.61 -11.19
N VAL A 309 -17.29 -7.93 -12.20
CA VAL A 309 -16.76 -6.99 -13.20
C VAL A 309 -17.05 -7.50 -14.61
N GLY A 310 -17.44 -6.60 -15.52
CA GLY A 310 -17.55 -6.88 -16.95
C GLY A 310 -16.36 -6.35 -17.74
N LEU A 311 -15.77 -7.19 -18.59
CA LEU A 311 -14.51 -6.98 -19.30
C LEU A 311 -14.70 -7.19 -20.81
N ARG A 312 -14.76 -6.11 -21.60
CA ARG A 312 -14.81 -6.18 -23.08
C ARG A 312 -13.39 -6.33 -23.65
N VAL A 313 -13.12 -7.42 -24.36
CA VAL A 313 -11.85 -7.68 -25.05
C VAL A 313 -11.94 -7.15 -26.49
N PRO A 314 -11.12 -6.17 -26.92
CA PRO A 314 -11.18 -5.62 -28.27
C PRO A 314 -10.90 -6.68 -29.36
N SER A 315 -11.52 -6.49 -30.52
CA SER A 315 -11.19 -7.23 -31.75
C SER A 315 -10.70 -6.26 -32.82
N HIS A 316 -9.66 -6.63 -33.56
CA HIS A 316 -9.18 -5.83 -34.70
C HIS A 316 -10.07 -5.98 -35.95
N ASP A 317 -10.90 -7.02 -36.02
CA ASP A 317 -11.85 -7.25 -37.11
C ASP A 317 -13.18 -6.54 -36.75
N CYS A 318 -13.20 -5.20 -36.91
CA CYS A 318 -14.07 -4.20 -36.24
C CYS A 318 -15.55 -4.12 -36.66
N PHE A 319 -16.24 -5.24 -36.96
CA PHE A 319 -17.61 -5.16 -37.53
C PHE A 319 -18.63 -6.25 -37.16
N GLU A 320 -18.30 -7.28 -36.37
CA GLU A 320 -19.25 -8.39 -36.12
C GLU A 320 -19.48 -8.73 -34.64
N GLU A 321 -18.46 -9.21 -33.91
CA GLU A 321 -18.64 -9.68 -32.52
C GLU A 321 -17.42 -9.36 -31.63
N THR A 322 -17.69 -8.76 -30.48
CA THR A 322 -16.70 -8.48 -29.41
C THR A 322 -16.90 -9.43 -28.22
N PRO A 323 -15.86 -10.16 -27.74
CA PRO A 323 -15.94 -10.95 -26.51
C PRO A 323 -16.09 -10.10 -25.24
N LEU A 324 -17.06 -10.46 -24.38
CA LEU A 324 -17.33 -9.81 -23.08
C LEU A 324 -17.32 -10.85 -21.96
N PHE A 325 -16.32 -10.79 -21.08
CA PHE A 325 -16.22 -11.66 -19.90
C PHE A 325 -16.81 -10.97 -18.67
N ILE A 326 -17.85 -11.54 -18.08
CA ILE A 326 -18.34 -11.16 -16.76
C ILE A 326 -17.66 -12.07 -15.74
N MET A 327 -16.88 -11.54 -14.80
CA MET A 327 -16.11 -12.29 -13.80
C MET A 327 -16.61 -12.05 -12.37
N SER A 328 -16.55 -13.06 -11.50
CA SER A 328 -16.84 -12.94 -10.07
C SER A 328 -15.57 -12.88 -9.22
N VAL A 329 -15.48 -11.85 -8.39
CA VAL A 329 -14.28 -11.40 -7.69
C VAL A 329 -13.99 -12.20 -6.41
N THR A 330 -15.03 -12.64 -5.69
CA THR A 330 -14.95 -13.16 -4.30
C THR A 330 -14.20 -14.49 -4.13
N LYS A 331 -13.59 -15.04 -5.19
CA LYS A 331 -12.92 -16.34 -5.22
C LYS A 331 -11.45 -16.28 -5.67
N LEU A 332 -10.87 -15.08 -5.85
CA LEU A 332 -9.63 -14.88 -6.61
C LEU A 332 -8.37 -14.46 -5.82
N LEU A 333 -8.36 -14.57 -4.48
CA LEU A 333 -7.23 -14.14 -3.64
C LEU A 333 -6.22 -15.26 -3.31
N ARG A 334 -5.52 -15.78 -4.34
CA ARG A 334 -4.24 -16.52 -4.22
C ARG A 334 -3.32 -16.21 -5.42
N LEU A 335 -2.04 -16.57 -5.31
CA LEU A 335 -0.95 -16.23 -6.26
C LEU A 335 -1.26 -16.60 -7.72
N THR A 336 -0.69 -15.83 -8.66
CA THR A 336 -0.77 -15.92 -10.13
C THR A 336 -1.43 -17.18 -10.67
N VAL A 337 -2.68 -17.02 -11.13
CA VAL A 337 -3.57 -18.14 -11.44
C VAL A 337 -3.71 -18.28 -12.96
N GLY A 338 -3.46 -19.49 -13.50
CA GLY A 338 -3.63 -19.78 -14.92
C GLY A 338 -5.12 -19.80 -15.30
N TRP A 339 -5.47 -19.53 -16.56
CA TRP A 339 -6.88 -19.49 -16.97
C TRP A 339 -7.65 -20.73 -16.54
N GLU A 340 -7.11 -21.93 -16.77
CA GLU A 340 -7.79 -23.20 -16.42
C GLU A 340 -8.13 -23.32 -14.92
N ASP A 341 -7.36 -22.67 -14.06
CA ASP A 341 -7.49 -22.74 -12.60
C ASP A 341 -8.55 -21.76 -12.05
N TRP A 342 -8.70 -20.56 -12.65
CA TRP A 342 -9.68 -19.54 -12.21
C TRP A 342 -10.85 -19.32 -13.18
N GLY A 343 -10.54 -19.21 -14.47
CA GLY A 343 -11.36 -18.61 -15.51
C GLY A 343 -12.68 -19.31 -15.75
N PRO A 344 -12.70 -20.61 -16.10
CA PRO A 344 -13.94 -21.33 -16.37
C PRO A 344 -14.93 -21.23 -15.20
N ARG A 345 -14.45 -21.38 -13.97
CA ARG A 345 -15.29 -21.47 -12.76
C ARG A 345 -15.84 -20.12 -12.27
N THR A 346 -15.17 -19.01 -12.59
CA THR A 346 -15.52 -17.68 -12.05
C THR A 346 -16.01 -16.69 -13.11
N THR A 347 -15.98 -17.04 -14.40
CA THR A 347 -16.41 -16.15 -15.50
C THR A 347 -17.63 -16.67 -16.27
N ARG A 348 -18.31 -15.76 -16.98
CA ARG A 348 -19.28 -16.01 -18.07
C ARG A 348 -18.85 -15.24 -19.31
N LEU A 349 -18.77 -15.89 -20.46
CA LEU A 349 -18.49 -15.24 -21.74
C LEU A 349 -19.79 -14.95 -22.52
N PHE A 350 -19.95 -13.70 -22.92
CA PHE A 350 -20.92 -13.23 -23.90
C PHE A 350 -20.20 -12.79 -25.19
N LEU A 351 -20.90 -12.84 -26.31
CA LEU A 351 -20.47 -12.27 -27.59
C LEU A 351 -21.44 -11.13 -27.91
N HIS A 352 -20.90 -9.96 -28.27
CA HIS A 352 -21.63 -8.70 -28.27
C HIS A 352 -21.46 -7.99 -29.62
N HIS A 353 -22.57 -7.55 -30.24
CA HIS A 353 -22.55 -6.74 -31.46
C HIS A 353 -22.43 -5.25 -31.09
N GLU A 354 -21.72 -4.44 -31.89
CA GLU A 354 -21.14 -3.17 -31.40
C GLU A 354 -22.15 -2.05 -31.04
N SER A 355 -23.43 -2.18 -31.44
CA SER A 355 -24.46 -1.12 -31.36
C SER A 355 -25.33 -1.09 -30.09
N THR A 356 -25.07 -1.92 -29.07
CA THR A 356 -25.88 -1.95 -27.83
C THR A 356 -25.17 -1.32 -26.62
N TYR A 357 -25.89 -0.40 -25.94
CA TYR A 357 -25.46 0.22 -24.68
C TYR A 357 -25.61 -0.73 -23.49
N MET A 358 -24.71 -0.59 -22.51
CA MET A 358 -24.57 -1.49 -21.35
C MET A 358 -24.46 -0.71 -20.03
N SER A 359 -24.93 -1.30 -18.94
CA SER A 359 -24.74 -0.80 -17.56
C SER A 359 -24.51 -1.98 -16.63
N ILE A 360 -23.63 -1.85 -15.61
CA ILE A 360 -23.32 -2.92 -14.65
C ILE A 360 -23.41 -2.37 -13.23
N ARG A 361 -24.10 -3.06 -12.33
CA ARG A 361 -24.23 -2.62 -10.94
C ARG A 361 -24.41 -3.76 -9.93
N VAL A 362 -23.50 -3.79 -8.95
CA VAL A 362 -23.38 -4.74 -7.83
C VAL A 362 -23.29 -6.22 -8.25
N THR A 363 -24.41 -6.85 -8.63
CA THR A 363 -24.48 -8.21 -9.21
C THR A 363 -25.21 -8.27 -10.55
N ARG A 364 -25.66 -7.14 -11.08
CA ARG A 364 -26.52 -7.06 -12.27
C ARG A 364 -25.82 -6.41 -13.47
N TYR A 365 -26.30 -6.77 -14.64
CA TYR A 365 -25.85 -6.28 -15.94
C TYR A 365 -27.09 -5.99 -16.80
N VAL A 366 -27.28 -4.74 -17.19
CA VAL A 366 -28.40 -4.29 -18.04
C VAL A 366 -27.91 -4.08 -19.47
N LEU A 367 -28.61 -4.68 -20.42
CA LEU A 367 -28.34 -4.61 -21.85
C LEU A 367 -29.58 -4.08 -22.58
N GLN A 368 -29.47 -2.90 -23.19
CA GLN A 368 -30.45 -2.40 -24.14
C GLN A 368 -30.41 -3.24 -25.41
N ARG A 369 -31.57 -3.60 -25.99
CA ARG A 369 -31.62 -4.24 -27.31
C ARG A 369 -32.21 -3.29 -28.33
N THR A 370 -31.36 -2.65 -29.12
CA THR A 370 -31.74 -1.87 -30.29
C THR A 370 -32.54 -2.78 -31.24
N PRO A 371 -33.77 -2.41 -31.63
CA PRO A 371 -34.64 -3.29 -32.39
C PRO A 371 -34.19 -3.36 -33.85
N LEU A 372 -34.32 -4.55 -34.45
CA LEU A 372 -34.45 -4.65 -35.91
C LEU A 372 -35.91 -4.87 -36.36
N ALA A 373 -36.81 -5.38 -35.48
CA ALA A 373 -38.29 -5.22 -35.51
C ALA A 373 -39.01 -6.08 -34.41
N HIS A 374 -38.75 -5.85 -33.11
CA HIS A 374 -39.58 -6.40 -32.03
C HIS A 374 -39.72 -5.40 -30.89
N ARG A 375 -40.79 -5.55 -30.06
CA ARG A 375 -41.16 -4.56 -29.03
C ARG A 375 -39.96 -4.13 -28.17
N PRO A 376 -39.73 -2.81 -28.05
CA PRO A 376 -38.54 -2.26 -27.40
C PRO A 376 -38.47 -2.66 -25.93
N GLY A 377 -37.26 -2.83 -25.44
CA GLY A 377 -37.03 -3.34 -24.10
C GLY A 377 -35.56 -3.58 -23.78
N PHE A 378 -35.31 -3.91 -22.52
CA PHE A 378 -33.98 -4.18 -21.99
C PHE A 378 -33.95 -5.52 -21.25
N PHE A 379 -32.78 -6.14 -21.27
CA PHE A 379 -32.49 -7.38 -20.56
C PHE A 379 -31.72 -7.04 -19.28
N VAL A 380 -32.12 -7.61 -18.15
CA VAL A 380 -31.40 -7.53 -16.87
C VAL A 380 -30.87 -8.91 -16.53
N PHE A 381 -29.56 -9.06 -16.47
CA PHE A 381 -28.90 -10.30 -16.10
C PHE A 381 -28.40 -10.19 -14.66
N ASP A 382 -29.03 -10.90 -13.72
CA ASP A 382 -28.61 -10.91 -12.31
C ASP A 382 -27.76 -12.17 -12.02
N PHE A 383 -26.51 -11.94 -11.68
CA PHE A 383 -25.51 -12.97 -11.40
C PHE A 383 -25.42 -13.30 -9.90
N GLY A 384 -26.26 -12.69 -9.04
CA GLY A 384 -26.33 -12.97 -7.60
C GLY A 384 -26.93 -14.35 -7.26
N CYS A 385 -26.59 -15.40 -8.02
CA CYS A 385 -27.29 -16.69 -8.04
C CYS A 385 -27.25 -17.47 -6.72
N ASP A 386 -26.24 -17.27 -5.89
CA ASP A 386 -26.14 -17.94 -4.57
C ASP A 386 -27.35 -17.59 -3.68
N LYS A 387 -27.93 -16.40 -3.86
CA LYS A 387 -29.20 -15.97 -3.26
C LYS A 387 -30.38 -16.88 -3.62
N PHE A 388 -30.54 -17.20 -4.90
CA PHE A 388 -31.65 -18.02 -5.39
C PHE A 388 -31.50 -19.49 -4.95
N ARG A 389 -30.27 -20.01 -4.87
CA ARG A 389 -29.99 -21.33 -4.26
C ARG A 389 -30.40 -21.36 -2.78
N ALA A 390 -30.01 -20.35 -2.00
CA ALA A 390 -30.32 -20.27 -0.57
C ALA A 390 -31.82 -20.11 -0.27
N GLU A 391 -32.56 -19.42 -1.15
CA GLU A 391 -34.00 -19.23 -0.99
C GLU A 391 -34.83 -20.45 -1.42
N GLN A 392 -34.52 -21.08 -2.56
CA GLN A 392 -35.43 -22.04 -3.21
C GLN A 392 -34.90 -23.48 -3.36
N GLY A 393 -33.59 -23.70 -3.16
CA GLY A 393 -32.93 -24.99 -3.39
C GLY A 393 -32.69 -25.30 -4.88
N ASP A 394 -31.77 -26.22 -5.17
CA ASP A 394 -31.25 -26.44 -6.52
C ASP A 394 -32.32 -26.78 -7.59
N GLU A 395 -33.31 -27.64 -7.28
CA GLU A 395 -34.36 -27.99 -8.24
C GLU A 395 -35.23 -26.80 -8.69
N GLN A 396 -35.52 -25.87 -7.78
CA GLN A 396 -36.30 -24.67 -8.12
C GLN A 396 -35.40 -23.62 -8.79
N PHE A 397 -34.14 -23.54 -8.38
CA PHE A 397 -33.15 -22.68 -9.01
C PHE A 397 -32.98 -23.01 -10.51
N GLU A 398 -32.85 -24.28 -10.89
CA GLU A 398 -32.81 -24.67 -12.32
C GLU A 398 -34.14 -24.38 -13.05
N ARG A 399 -35.29 -24.65 -12.40
CA ARG A 399 -36.63 -24.35 -12.97
C ARG A 399 -36.92 -22.84 -13.10
N SER A 400 -36.17 -21.97 -12.42
CA SER A 400 -36.41 -20.51 -12.39
C SER A 400 -36.07 -19.77 -13.68
N GLY A 401 -35.36 -20.43 -14.62
CA GLY A 401 -34.77 -19.80 -15.81
C GLY A 401 -33.32 -19.35 -15.62
N ALA A 402 -32.71 -19.57 -14.46
CA ALA A 402 -31.28 -19.37 -14.24
C ALA A 402 -30.44 -20.32 -15.12
N ARG A 403 -29.50 -19.76 -15.90
CA ARG A 403 -28.66 -20.52 -16.83
C ARG A 403 -27.39 -21.03 -16.14
N VAL A 404 -27.53 -22.13 -15.42
CA VAL A 404 -26.41 -22.81 -14.72
C VAL A 404 -25.50 -23.58 -15.71
N THR A 405 -25.99 -23.90 -16.91
CA THR A 405 -25.23 -24.67 -17.91
C THR A 405 -23.92 -24.00 -18.30
N ALA A 406 -22.89 -24.82 -18.48
CA ALA A 406 -21.60 -24.42 -19.00
C ALA A 406 -21.76 -23.81 -20.40
N SER A 407 -21.38 -22.53 -20.57
CA SER A 407 -21.28 -21.93 -21.90
C SER A 407 -19.88 -22.16 -22.44
N THR A 408 -19.67 -23.35 -23.02
CA THR A 408 -18.66 -23.55 -24.05
C THR A 408 -19.11 -22.82 -25.30
N ARG A 409 -18.32 -21.84 -25.76
CA ARG A 409 -18.52 -21.18 -27.05
C ARG A 409 -17.38 -21.59 -27.98
N ASP A 410 -17.67 -21.79 -29.26
CA ASP A 410 -16.61 -21.84 -30.25
C ASP A 410 -16.02 -20.43 -30.43
N THR A 411 -14.97 -20.18 -29.67
CA THR A 411 -14.20 -18.95 -29.70
C THR A 411 -12.94 -19.08 -30.55
N SER A 412 -12.85 -20.09 -31.42
CA SER A 412 -11.65 -20.39 -32.20
C SER A 412 -11.26 -19.31 -33.24
N LYS A 413 -12.14 -18.34 -33.52
CA LYS A 413 -11.86 -17.07 -34.23
C LYS A 413 -10.92 -16.14 -33.43
N TYR A 414 -10.96 -16.23 -32.10
CA TYR A 414 -10.32 -15.31 -31.16
C TYR A 414 -9.20 -15.99 -30.34
N PHE A 415 -9.45 -17.18 -29.81
CA PHE A 415 -8.57 -17.89 -28.87
C PHE A 415 -8.12 -19.26 -29.40
N ASP A 416 -7.07 -19.83 -28.79
CA ASP A 416 -6.43 -21.07 -29.23
C ASP A 416 -7.41 -22.26 -29.35
N GLY A 417 -8.47 -22.26 -28.53
CA GLY A 417 -9.58 -23.22 -28.59
C GLY A 417 -10.93 -22.61 -28.14
N PRO A 418 -11.97 -23.44 -28.01
CA PRO A 418 -13.27 -23.04 -27.47
C PRO A 418 -13.19 -22.78 -25.96
N ILE A 419 -13.57 -21.59 -25.50
CA ILE A 419 -13.60 -21.25 -24.08
C ILE A 419 -14.88 -21.78 -23.45
N THR A 420 -14.74 -22.47 -22.32
CA THR A 420 -15.85 -22.83 -21.42
C THR A 420 -15.91 -21.88 -20.24
N THR A 421 -17.12 -21.42 -19.91
CA THR A 421 -17.40 -20.48 -18.81
C THR A 421 -18.65 -20.91 -18.04
N HIS A 422 -18.64 -20.80 -16.71
CA HIS A 422 -19.63 -21.41 -15.82
C HIS A 422 -20.36 -20.45 -14.84
N LEU A 423 -19.98 -19.17 -14.74
CA LEU A 423 -20.58 -18.24 -13.77
C LEU A 423 -22.11 -18.11 -14.01
N PRO A 424 -22.98 -18.56 -13.10
CA PRO A 424 -24.43 -18.61 -13.33
C PRO A 424 -25.05 -17.20 -13.36
N TYR A 425 -26.15 -17.06 -14.10
CA TYR A 425 -26.98 -15.86 -14.10
C TYR A 425 -28.47 -16.19 -14.27
N HIS A 426 -29.33 -15.36 -13.70
CA HIS A 426 -30.73 -15.22 -14.08
C HIS A 426 -30.87 -14.14 -15.16
N SER A 427 -31.89 -14.21 -16.01
CA SER A 427 -32.12 -13.22 -17.08
C SER A 427 -33.60 -12.84 -17.13
N LEU A 428 -33.85 -11.55 -16.87
CA LEU A 428 -35.14 -10.89 -16.90
C LEU A 428 -35.23 -10.03 -18.16
N VAL A 429 -36.45 -9.80 -18.66
CA VAL A 429 -36.72 -8.93 -19.81
C VAL A 429 -37.85 -7.98 -19.44
N HIS A 430 -37.62 -6.69 -19.60
CA HIS A 430 -38.68 -5.68 -19.49
C HIS A 430 -38.99 -5.16 -20.88
N HIS A 431 -40.26 -5.27 -21.30
CA HIS A 431 -40.78 -4.60 -22.48
C HIS A 431 -41.39 -3.28 -22.04
N LEU A 432 -40.98 -2.20 -22.67
CA LEU A 432 -41.60 -0.89 -22.45
C LEU A 432 -42.98 -0.87 -23.09
N ASP A 433 -43.94 -0.20 -22.46
CA ASP A 433 -45.23 0.06 -23.09
C ASP A 433 -45.10 1.06 -24.25
N GLU A 434 -46.08 0.98 -25.15
CA GLU A 434 -46.08 1.70 -26.43
C GLU A 434 -46.18 3.22 -26.22
N ASP A 435 -46.83 3.66 -25.14
CA ASP A 435 -46.96 5.06 -24.75
C ASP A 435 -45.64 5.63 -24.22
N THR A 436 -44.93 4.88 -23.40
CA THR A 436 -43.61 5.24 -22.87
C THR A 436 -42.56 5.26 -23.98
N TRP A 437 -42.60 4.31 -24.92
CA TRP A 437 -41.75 4.32 -26.10
C TRP A 437 -42.07 5.51 -27.04
N ASN A 438 -43.33 5.73 -27.40
CA ASN A 438 -43.71 6.81 -28.33
C ASN A 438 -43.43 8.23 -27.78
N ARG A 439 -43.15 8.36 -26.47
CA ARG A 439 -42.76 9.61 -25.80
C ARG A 439 -41.25 9.75 -25.59
N CYS A 440 -40.46 8.72 -25.91
CA CYS A 440 -39.02 8.66 -25.66
C CYS A 440 -38.33 7.89 -26.80
N ASP A 441 -37.72 8.59 -27.76
CA ASP A 441 -36.99 7.92 -28.83
C ASP A 441 -35.61 7.42 -28.32
N LEU A 442 -35.42 6.09 -28.23
CA LEU A 442 -34.46 5.54 -27.27
C LEU A 442 -33.04 5.36 -27.80
N THR A 443 -32.21 6.35 -27.49
CA THR A 443 -30.77 6.27 -27.67
C THR A 443 -30.06 5.59 -26.49
N THR A 444 -30.56 5.66 -25.25
CA THR A 444 -29.83 5.12 -24.07
C THR A 444 -30.72 4.55 -22.93
N VAL A 445 -30.16 3.57 -22.19
CA VAL A 445 -30.73 2.96 -20.96
C VAL A 445 -29.62 2.75 -19.91
N ARG A 446 -29.90 3.00 -18.60
CA ARG A 446 -28.95 2.83 -17.47
C ARG A 446 -29.65 2.40 -16.17
N GLU A 447 -28.99 1.59 -15.33
CA GLU A 447 -29.52 1.19 -14.00
C GLU A 447 -29.25 2.26 -12.92
N ILE A 448 -30.26 2.59 -12.11
CA ILE A 448 -30.13 3.42 -10.90
C ILE A 448 -30.42 2.59 -9.64
N ASP A 449 -30.21 3.17 -8.46
CA ASP A 449 -30.21 2.42 -7.19
C ASP A 449 -31.44 1.55 -6.95
N ASP A 450 -32.63 2.04 -7.34
CA ASP A 450 -33.92 1.36 -7.22
C ASP A 450 -34.79 1.45 -8.49
N GLY A 451 -34.17 1.58 -9.67
CA GLY A 451 -34.89 1.69 -10.94
C GLY A 451 -34.01 1.67 -12.19
N VAL A 452 -34.57 2.09 -13.32
CA VAL A 452 -33.87 2.20 -14.61
C VAL A 452 -34.20 3.55 -15.24
N ILE A 453 -33.18 4.26 -15.73
CA ILE A 453 -33.30 5.50 -16.50
C ILE A 453 -33.20 5.19 -18.00
N VAL A 454 -34.00 5.91 -18.78
CA VAL A 454 -34.26 5.70 -20.20
C VAL A 454 -34.34 7.10 -20.86
N GLY A 455 -33.69 7.33 -22.01
CA GLY A 455 -33.60 8.69 -22.58
C GLY A 455 -33.21 8.79 -24.07
N GLN A 456 -33.42 10.01 -24.59
CA GLN A 456 -33.33 10.42 -26.01
C GLN A 456 -32.14 11.36 -26.27
N LEU A 457 -31.63 11.37 -27.51
CA LEU A 457 -30.69 12.35 -28.08
C LEU A 457 -31.09 12.59 -29.55
N ASP A 458 -31.15 13.84 -30.01
CA ASP A 458 -31.61 14.21 -31.36
C ASP A 458 -30.44 14.31 -32.36
N HIS A 459 -30.30 13.35 -33.28
CA HIS A 459 -29.44 13.47 -34.47
C HIS A 459 -30.14 12.92 -35.73
N GLU A 460 -30.02 13.63 -36.86
CA GLU A 460 -30.63 13.25 -38.14
C GLU A 460 -29.84 12.12 -38.85
N GLU A 461 -30.60 11.24 -39.52
CA GLU A 461 -30.23 10.26 -40.57
C GLU A 461 -29.00 9.33 -40.38
N MET A 462 -29.29 8.03 -40.23
CA MET A 462 -28.99 7.04 -41.29
C MET A 462 -29.79 5.73 -41.09
N ASP A 463 -30.19 5.11 -42.20
CA ASP A 463 -31.17 4.02 -42.24
C ASP A 463 -30.78 2.69 -41.57
N ALA A 464 -31.81 1.93 -41.18
CA ALA A 464 -31.74 0.55 -40.68
C ALA A 464 -32.28 -0.47 -41.71
N ALA A 465 -31.85 -1.73 -41.63
CA ALA A 465 -32.42 -2.82 -42.43
C ALA A 465 -32.40 -4.21 -41.75
N CYS A 466 -33.59 -4.84 -41.72
CA CYS A 466 -33.87 -6.29 -41.63
C CYS A 466 -33.64 -7.09 -40.33
N THR A 467 -34.65 -7.91 -39.98
CA THR A 467 -34.81 -8.64 -38.70
C THR A 467 -34.84 -10.17 -38.86
N SER A 468 -34.58 -10.89 -37.77
CA SER A 468 -35.03 -12.28 -37.54
C SER A 468 -35.57 -12.50 -36.10
N THR A 469 -36.33 -13.59 -35.88
CA THR A 469 -37.56 -13.52 -35.07
C THR A 469 -37.79 -14.74 -34.14
N LEU A 470 -37.70 -14.50 -32.81
CA LEU A 470 -38.55 -15.07 -31.72
C LEU A 470 -38.52 -16.61 -31.42
N LEU A 471 -39.08 -17.16 -30.31
CA LEU A 471 -39.34 -16.69 -28.92
C LEU A 471 -39.75 -17.85 -27.95
N TRP A 472 -39.36 -17.73 -26.67
CA TRP A 472 -39.80 -18.27 -25.35
C TRP A 472 -40.90 -19.36 -25.14
N GLY A 473 -40.79 -20.01 -23.95
CA GLY A 473 -41.82 -20.79 -23.19
C GLY A 473 -41.18 -21.99 -22.44
N TRP A 474 -41.03 -22.13 -21.11
CA TRP A 474 -41.94 -21.94 -19.93
C TRP A 474 -43.21 -22.81 -20.04
N LEU A 475 -43.60 -23.72 -19.12
CA LEU A 475 -43.51 -23.90 -17.64
C LEU A 475 -43.34 -25.42 -17.28
N SER A 476 -43.33 -25.96 -16.04
CA SER A 476 -42.79 -25.64 -14.68
C SER A 476 -43.12 -26.80 -13.69
N ARG A 477 -42.79 -26.71 -12.37
CA ARG A 477 -43.41 -27.45 -11.21
C ARG A 477 -43.17 -28.99 -11.10
N THR A 478 -43.21 -29.68 -9.94
CA THR A 478 -43.06 -29.35 -8.49
C THR A 478 -42.55 -30.58 -7.71
N MET A 479 -42.09 -30.40 -6.44
CA MET A 479 -41.96 -31.42 -5.36
C MET A 479 -40.91 -32.56 -5.53
N SER A 480 -40.40 -33.23 -4.48
CA SER A 480 -40.24 -32.92 -3.02
C SER A 480 -39.57 -34.10 -2.29
N THR A 481 -38.75 -33.83 -1.24
CA THR A 481 -38.36 -34.75 -0.12
C THR A 481 -37.55 -36.03 -0.50
N THR A 482 -36.73 -36.66 0.35
CA THR A 482 -36.59 -36.66 1.84
C THR A 482 -35.18 -37.14 2.30
N LEU A 483 -34.87 -36.99 3.60
CA LEU A 483 -33.83 -37.69 4.41
C LEU A 483 -32.36 -37.28 4.16
N VAL A 484 -31.43 -37.37 5.14
CA VAL A 484 -31.46 -37.97 6.50
C VAL A 484 -31.11 -36.93 7.59
N ASP A 485 -31.63 -37.11 8.80
CA ASP A 485 -31.40 -36.26 9.98
C ASP A 485 -30.08 -36.52 10.73
N SER A 486 -29.55 -35.47 11.36
CA SER A 486 -28.70 -35.57 12.56
C SER A 486 -28.91 -34.36 13.47
N GLU A 487 -29.93 -34.42 14.33
CA GLU A 487 -30.14 -33.44 15.40
C GLU A 487 -29.10 -33.61 16.54
N VAL A 488 -29.22 -32.79 17.59
CA VAL A 488 -28.41 -32.81 18.82
C VAL A 488 -26.99 -32.21 18.68
N LEU A 489 -26.93 -30.87 18.59
CA LEU A 489 -26.20 -30.10 19.62
C LEU A 489 -26.58 -28.60 19.68
N CYS A 490 -26.86 -27.95 18.53
CA CYS A 490 -27.07 -26.49 18.48
C CYS A 490 -28.36 -25.97 19.14
N CYS A 491 -29.32 -26.83 19.46
CA CYS A 491 -30.66 -26.42 19.92
C CYS A 491 -30.79 -26.23 21.45
N SER A 492 -29.68 -26.28 22.20
CA SER A 492 -29.66 -26.10 23.66
C SER A 492 -29.35 -24.66 24.11
N LEU A 493 -28.81 -23.82 23.23
CA LEU A 493 -28.55 -22.41 23.51
C LEU A 493 -29.84 -21.59 23.36
N PRO A 494 -30.10 -20.62 24.27
CA PRO A 494 -31.16 -19.63 24.09
C PRO A 494 -31.03 -18.92 22.74
N THR A 495 -32.14 -18.78 22.02
CA THR A 495 -32.19 -18.20 20.67
C THR A 495 -31.55 -16.81 20.62
N GLU A 496 -31.68 -16.02 21.69
CA GLU A 496 -31.08 -14.68 21.81
C GLU A 496 -29.55 -14.71 21.72
N LEU A 497 -28.90 -15.71 22.34
CA LEU A 497 -27.44 -15.84 22.30
C LEU A 497 -26.96 -16.32 20.93
N LEU A 498 -27.65 -17.32 20.35
CA LEU A 498 -27.42 -17.74 18.96
C LEU A 498 -27.53 -16.54 18.02
N VAL A 499 -28.56 -15.70 18.18
CA VAL A 499 -28.78 -14.51 17.36
C VAL A 499 -27.65 -13.49 17.48
N GLN A 500 -27.14 -13.20 18.67
CA GLN A 500 -26.02 -12.24 18.79
C GLN A 500 -24.71 -12.82 18.24
N SER A 501 -24.43 -14.12 18.44
CA SER A 501 -23.26 -14.78 17.84
C SER A 501 -23.31 -14.80 16.32
N LEU A 502 -24.47 -15.13 15.73
CA LEU A 502 -24.67 -15.19 14.29
C LEU A 502 -24.55 -13.80 13.62
N LYS A 503 -24.92 -12.71 14.29
CA LYS A 503 -24.74 -11.34 13.76
C LYS A 503 -23.28 -10.93 13.53
N LEU A 504 -22.33 -11.58 14.19
CA LEU A 504 -20.90 -11.29 14.05
C LEU A 504 -20.25 -12.05 12.88
N LEU A 505 -21.00 -12.93 12.20
CA LEU A 505 -20.51 -13.73 11.08
C LEU A 505 -20.77 -13.07 9.72
N PRO A 506 -19.89 -13.25 8.73
CA PRO A 506 -20.18 -12.91 7.35
C PRO A 506 -21.45 -13.61 6.83
N HIS A 507 -22.20 -12.94 5.96
CA HIS A 507 -23.42 -13.49 5.35
C HIS A 507 -23.17 -14.78 4.56
N ASP A 508 -21.97 -14.98 4.00
CA ASP A 508 -21.60 -16.23 3.30
C ASP A 508 -21.46 -17.41 4.30
N ASP A 509 -21.07 -17.15 5.55
CA ASP A 509 -21.06 -18.15 6.61
C ASP A 509 -22.46 -18.37 7.19
N LEU A 510 -23.31 -17.33 7.26
CA LEU A 510 -24.75 -17.52 7.52
C LEU A 510 -25.41 -18.42 6.46
N ALA A 511 -25.08 -18.26 5.17
CA ALA A 511 -25.57 -19.16 4.11
C ALA A 511 -25.16 -20.62 4.35
N ARG A 512 -23.89 -20.86 4.75
CA ARG A 512 -23.38 -22.19 5.08
C ARG A 512 -24.10 -22.79 6.30
N LEU A 513 -24.29 -22.01 7.36
CA LEU A 513 -24.99 -22.46 8.57
C LEU A 513 -26.48 -22.79 8.31
N MET A 514 -27.14 -22.03 7.43
CA MET A 514 -28.48 -22.37 6.94
C MET A 514 -28.50 -23.70 6.17
N MET A 515 -27.44 -24.07 5.43
CA MET A 515 -27.38 -25.37 4.77
C MET A 515 -27.13 -26.51 5.77
N VAL A 516 -26.24 -26.32 6.75
CA VAL A 516 -25.77 -27.36 7.68
C VAL A 516 -26.80 -27.79 8.72
N CYS A 517 -27.61 -26.88 9.28
CA CYS A 517 -28.51 -27.22 10.39
C CYS A 517 -29.91 -26.61 10.20
N THR A 518 -30.96 -27.41 10.42
CA THR A 518 -32.37 -26.95 10.44
C THR A 518 -32.60 -25.92 11.54
N GLY A 519 -32.22 -26.21 12.79
CA GLY A 519 -32.37 -25.26 13.90
C GLY A 519 -31.70 -23.90 13.62
N LEU A 520 -30.48 -23.88 13.07
CA LEU A 520 -29.83 -22.61 12.69
C LEU A 520 -30.48 -21.94 11.48
N ARG A 521 -30.92 -22.71 10.48
CA ARG A 521 -31.72 -22.22 9.34
C ARG A 521 -33.00 -21.54 9.82
N ASP A 522 -33.65 -22.10 10.83
CA ASP A 522 -34.92 -21.60 11.35
C ASP A 522 -34.70 -20.38 12.26
N VAL A 523 -33.69 -20.37 13.14
CA VAL A 523 -33.25 -19.15 13.87
C VAL A 523 -32.91 -18.00 12.90
N ILE A 524 -32.19 -18.29 11.80
CA ILE A 524 -31.89 -17.28 10.76
C ILE A 524 -33.15 -16.89 9.98
N ARG A 525 -34.14 -17.77 9.79
CA ARG A 525 -35.40 -17.50 9.08
C ARG A 525 -36.48 -16.80 9.92
N GLU A 526 -36.42 -16.88 11.23
CA GLU A 526 -37.38 -16.23 12.14
C GLU A 526 -36.83 -14.90 12.67
N THR A 527 -35.51 -14.77 12.81
CA THR A 527 -34.89 -13.55 13.35
C THR A 527 -34.74 -12.47 12.27
N ALA A 528 -35.64 -11.49 12.26
CA ALA A 528 -35.63 -10.37 11.32
C ALA A 528 -34.26 -9.64 11.20
N SER A 529 -33.49 -9.52 12.29
CA SER A 529 -32.16 -8.89 12.24
C SER A 529 -31.07 -9.74 11.59
N LEU A 530 -31.15 -11.07 11.66
CA LEU A 530 -30.28 -11.97 10.89
C LEU A 530 -30.69 -11.99 9.42
N GLN A 531 -32.00 -12.07 9.14
CA GLN A 531 -32.51 -11.97 7.77
C GLN A 531 -32.09 -10.67 7.09
N TYR A 532 -32.08 -9.55 7.83
CA TYR A 532 -31.69 -8.26 7.28
C TYR A 532 -30.20 -8.21 6.95
N ALA A 533 -29.31 -8.59 7.88
CA ALA A 533 -27.87 -8.65 7.61
C ALA A 533 -27.53 -9.63 6.47
N PHE A 534 -28.22 -10.78 6.43
CA PHE A 534 -28.07 -11.80 5.39
C PHE A 534 -28.49 -11.30 4.00
N LEU A 535 -29.68 -10.70 3.89
CA LEU A 535 -30.17 -10.17 2.62
C LEU A 535 -29.42 -8.91 2.16
N LEU A 536 -28.99 -8.03 3.07
CA LEU A 536 -28.08 -6.93 2.73
C LEU A 536 -26.81 -7.47 2.07
N GLY A 537 -26.15 -8.42 2.72
CA GLY A 537 -24.96 -9.08 2.20
C GLY A 537 -25.21 -9.72 0.83
N LEU A 538 -26.26 -10.52 0.68
CA LEU A 538 -26.61 -11.19 -0.58
C LEU A 538 -26.91 -10.23 -1.74
N ASN A 539 -27.44 -9.04 -1.47
CA ASN A 539 -27.66 -8.01 -2.49
C ASN A 539 -26.45 -7.07 -2.68
N GLY A 540 -25.34 -7.27 -1.95
CA GLY A 540 -24.19 -6.37 -1.96
C GLY A 540 -24.51 -4.96 -1.45
N MET A 541 -25.43 -4.85 -0.49
CA MET A 541 -25.81 -3.61 0.18
C MET A 541 -25.17 -3.51 1.56
N GLN A 542 -24.96 -2.28 2.02
CA GLN A 542 -24.56 -1.97 3.41
C GLN A 542 -25.79 -1.41 4.17
N ASP A 543 -25.81 -1.54 5.50
CA ASP A 543 -26.87 -0.93 6.31
C ASP A 543 -26.66 0.59 6.44
N GLY A 544 -27.73 1.36 6.28
CA GLY A 544 -27.69 2.82 6.39
C GLY A 544 -27.90 3.30 7.82
N ALA A 545 -27.36 4.48 8.15
CA ALA A 545 -27.58 5.16 9.43
C ALA A 545 -29.00 5.76 9.59
N GLY A 546 -30.04 4.96 9.32
CA GLY A 546 -31.45 5.35 9.50
C GLY A 546 -31.96 5.15 10.92
N ALA A 547 -33.08 5.81 11.25
CA ALA A 547 -33.80 5.64 12.52
C ALA A 547 -34.87 4.52 12.48
N MET A 548 -35.08 3.86 11.34
CA MET A 548 -36.06 2.77 11.20
C MET A 548 -35.63 1.51 11.97
N ASP A 549 -36.57 0.78 12.53
CA ASP A 549 -36.32 -0.54 13.13
C ASP A 549 -35.94 -1.59 12.06
N THR A 550 -35.29 -2.66 12.48
CA THR A 550 -34.76 -3.69 11.57
C THR A 550 -35.83 -4.48 10.83
N ALA A 551 -37.05 -4.63 11.37
CA ALA A 551 -38.13 -5.32 10.68
C ALA A 551 -38.74 -4.45 9.56
N THR A 552 -38.90 -3.14 9.80
CA THR A 552 -39.27 -2.16 8.76
C THR A 552 -38.22 -2.09 7.65
N ARG A 553 -36.92 -2.11 7.98
CA ARG A 553 -35.84 -2.18 6.97
C ARG A 553 -35.89 -3.48 6.16
N LEU A 554 -36.08 -4.63 6.83
CA LEU A 554 -36.22 -5.93 6.19
C LEU A 554 -37.43 -5.99 5.24
N ALA A 555 -38.57 -5.42 5.63
CA ALA A 555 -39.76 -5.35 4.78
C ALA A 555 -39.50 -4.53 3.51
N ARG A 556 -38.86 -3.36 3.65
CA ARG A 556 -38.44 -2.51 2.50
C ARG A 556 -37.44 -3.21 1.59
N LEU A 557 -36.47 -3.94 2.16
CA LEU A 557 -35.49 -4.71 1.39
C LEU A 557 -36.16 -5.84 0.60
N ARG A 558 -37.10 -6.58 1.21
CA ARG A 558 -37.90 -7.61 0.50
C ARG A 558 -38.80 -7.02 -0.58
N GLN A 559 -39.34 -5.82 -0.37
CA GLN A 559 -40.13 -5.13 -1.39
C GLN A 559 -39.25 -4.75 -2.58
N TYR A 560 -38.09 -4.13 -2.34
CA TYR A 560 -37.07 -3.86 -3.36
C TYR A 560 -36.69 -5.13 -4.14
N GLU A 561 -36.44 -6.25 -3.46
CA GLU A 561 -36.14 -7.52 -4.12
C GLU A 561 -37.27 -8.03 -5.00
N THR A 562 -38.51 -7.80 -4.59
CA THR A 562 -39.72 -8.20 -5.33
C THR A 562 -39.90 -7.33 -6.57
N ASP A 563 -39.76 -6.01 -6.44
CA ASP A 563 -39.93 -5.07 -7.55
C ASP A 563 -38.79 -5.21 -8.56
N MET A 564 -37.55 -5.42 -8.11
CA MET A 564 -36.41 -5.75 -9.00
C MET A 564 -36.59 -7.10 -9.69
N ARG A 565 -37.05 -8.15 -8.99
CA ARG A 565 -37.35 -9.46 -9.62
C ARG A 565 -38.48 -9.41 -10.65
N GLN A 566 -39.37 -8.43 -10.55
CA GLN A 566 -40.51 -8.25 -11.46
C GLN A 566 -40.32 -7.08 -12.43
N LEU A 567 -39.18 -6.38 -12.37
CA LEU A 567 -38.87 -5.13 -13.09
C LEU A 567 -40.03 -4.13 -13.04
N ARG A 568 -40.57 -3.92 -11.83
CA ARG A 568 -41.64 -2.97 -11.52
C ARG A 568 -41.03 -1.62 -11.14
N PHE A 569 -41.16 -0.64 -12.03
CA PHE A 569 -40.60 0.70 -11.82
C PHE A 569 -41.69 1.77 -11.93
N SER A 570 -41.65 2.75 -11.02
CA SER A 570 -42.52 3.93 -11.08
C SER A 570 -41.90 4.98 -12.01
N ALA A 571 -42.39 5.04 -13.26
CA ALA A 571 -41.91 5.99 -14.26
C ALA A 571 -42.03 7.44 -13.77
N THR A 572 -40.90 8.16 -13.71
CA THR A 572 -40.84 9.58 -13.34
C THR A 572 -40.19 10.35 -14.49
N ILE A 573 -40.98 11.11 -15.24
CA ILE A 573 -40.47 11.90 -16.37
C ILE A 573 -39.78 13.15 -15.83
N ILE A 574 -38.48 13.28 -16.09
CA ILE A 574 -37.67 14.44 -15.72
C ILE A 574 -37.36 15.25 -16.99
N PRO A 575 -38.06 16.38 -17.23
CA PRO A 575 -37.79 17.20 -18.40
C PRO A 575 -36.43 17.90 -18.24
N ILE A 576 -35.50 17.61 -19.15
CA ILE A 576 -34.20 18.26 -19.25
C ILE A 576 -34.31 19.38 -20.31
N PRO A 577 -33.97 20.65 -20.01
CA PRO A 577 -34.43 21.80 -20.79
C PRO A 577 -33.54 22.21 -21.99
N ALA A 578 -32.46 21.47 -22.28
CA ALA A 578 -31.49 21.82 -23.33
C ALA A 578 -31.45 20.78 -24.46
N ARG A 579 -30.95 21.18 -25.64
CA ARG A 579 -30.97 20.36 -26.86
C ARG A 579 -29.80 19.37 -27.00
N ASP A 580 -28.74 19.54 -26.21
CA ASP A 580 -27.63 18.57 -26.05
C ASP A 580 -26.97 18.75 -24.66
N PRO A 581 -27.66 18.38 -23.57
CA PRO A 581 -27.14 18.54 -22.20
C PRO A 581 -26.15 17.43 -21.87
N ILE A 582 -24.93 17.79 -21.45
CA ILE A 582 -24.06 16.83 -20.77
C ILE A 582 -24.73 16.43 -19.46
N TYR A 583 -25.04 15.14 -19.31
CA TYR A 583 -25.68 14.59 -18.12
C TYR A 583 -24.93 13.37 -17.57
N LYS A 584 -25.02 13.19 -16.25
CA LYS A 584 -24.54 11.99 -15.54
C LYS A 584 -25.64 11.47 -14.60
N VAL A 585 -25.51 10.19 -14.28
CA VAL A 585 -26.40 9.44 -13.41
C VAL A 585 -25.53 8.66 -12.43
N ALA A 586 -25.77 8.83 -11.13
CA ALA A 586 -25.16 8.02 -10.08
C ALA A 586 -26.13 7.90 -8.89
N GLY A 587 -26.11 6.77 -8.19
CA GLY A 587 -26.98 6.55 -7.04
C GLY A 587 -28.47 6.62 -7.42
N ASP A 588 -29.17 7.58 -6.80
CA ASP A 588 -30.55 8.01 -7.05
C ASP A 588 -30.61 9.46 -7.60
N THR A 589 -29.51 9.97 -8.15
CA THR A 589 -29.37 11.38 -8.57
C THR A 589 -28.94 11.49 -10.04
N ILE A 590 -29.69 12.30 -10.79
CA ILE A 590 -29.31 12.81 -12.11
C ILE A 590 -28.71 14.19 -11.91
N ALA A 591 -27.61 14.48 -12.60
CA ALA A 591 -27.09 15.84 -12.74
C ALA A 591 -26.93 16.16 -14.23
N TYR A 592 -27.40 17.34 -14.65
CA TYR A 592 -27.28 17.80 -16.04
C TYR A 592 -26.87 19.27 -16.08
N MET A 593 -26.15 19.65 -17.14
CA MET A 593 -25.70 21.02 -17.34
C MET A 593 -26.73 21.84 -18.11
N THR A 594 -27.04 23.02 -17.60
CA THR A 594 -27.84 24.06 -18.25
C THR A 594 -26.99 25.30 -18.52
N ASP A 595 -27.41 26.12 -19.47
CA ASP A 595 -26.79 27.41 -19.78
C ASP A 595 -27.90 28.46 -19.71
N ASP A 596 -27.76 29.43 -18.80
CA ASP A 596 -28.78 30.44 -18.52
C ASP A 596 -28.10 31.81 -18.46
N GLU A 597 -28.51 32.70 -19.37
CA GLU A 597 -27.89 34.02 -19.63
C GLU A 597 -26.35 33.98 -19.81
N GLY A 598 -25.80 32.88 -20.35
CA GLY A 598 -24.36 32.69 -20.57
C GLY A 598 -23.61 32.15 -19.34
N THR A 599 -24.31 31.89 -18.23
CA THR A 599 -23.76 31.20 -17.06
C THR A 599 -24.12 29.72 -17.14
N LYS A 600 -23.11 28.86 -17.27
CA LYS A 600 -23.30 27.42 -17.13
C LYS A 600 -23.65 27.08 -15.68
N ARG A 601 -24.65 26.23 -15.48
CA ARG A 601 -25.08 25.73 -14.16
C ARG A 601 -25.23 24.22 -14.19
N LEU A 602 -25.08 23.57 -13.04
CA LEU A 602 -25.45 22.17 -12.88
C LEU A 602 -26.76 22.09 -12.09
N ASP A 603 -27.79 21.57 -12.75
CA ASP A 603 -29.08 21.24 -12.16
C ASP A 603 -29.07 19.77 -11.72
N PHE A 604 -29.42 19.53 -10.47
CA PHE A 604 -29.46 18.21 -9.85
C PHE A 604 -30.90 17.81 -9.57
N VAL A 605 -31.23 16.56 -9.87
CA VAL A 605 -32.56 15.97 -9.66
C VAL A 605 -32.37 14.61 -9.01
N ARG A 606 -32.64 14.53 -7.71
CA ARG A 606 -32.74 13.27 -7.00
C ARG A 606 -34.11 12.66 -7.24
N THR A 607 -34.14 11.43 -7.75
CA THR A 607 -35.39 10.72 -8.03
C THR A 607 -36.12 10.38 -6.73
N PRO A 608 -37.47 10.43 -6.71
CA PRO A 608 -38.25 9.98 -5.57
C PRO A 608 -38.06 8.47 -5.36
N SER A 609 -37.87 8.03 -4.12
CA SER A 609 -37.62 6.63 -3.78
C SER A 609 -38.45 6.22 -2.56
N HIS A 610 -39.65 5.73 -2.83
CA HIS A 610 -40.58 5.24 -1.80
C HIS A 610 -39.95 4.12 -0.95
N LEU A 611 -39.12 3.26 -1.56
CA LEU A 611 -38.39 2.17 -0.90
C LEU A 611 -37.36 2.72 0.10
N ARG A 612 -36.60 3.75 -0.26
CA ARG A 612 -35.61 4.40 0.62
C ARG A 612 -36.22 5.41 1.59
N GLY A 613 -37.46 5.83 1.36
CA GLY A 613 -38.09 6.93 2.11
C GLY A 613 -37.65 8.32 1.63
N VAL A 614 -37.09 8.43 0.43
CA VAL A 614 -36.94 9.72 -0.26
C VAL A 614 -38.32 10.08 -0.80
N GLY A 615 -38.87 11.20 -0.32
CA GLY A 615 -40.20 11.68 -0.71
C GLY A 615 -40.22 12.28 -2.11
N ASP A 616 -40.76 13.48 -2.25
CA ASP A 616 -40.84 14.18 -3.54
C ASP A 616 -39.46 14.41 -4.18
N THR A 617 -39.48 14.62 -5.50
CA THR A 617 -38.28 14.85 -6.33
C THR A 617 -37.50 16.07 -5.82
N ILE A 618 -36.36 15.83 -5.15
CA ILE A 618 -35.52 16.92 -4.62
C ILE A 618 -34.69 17.49 -5.76
N LYS A 619 -34.92 18.76 -6.08
CA LYS A 619 -34.08 19.53 -7.01
C LYS A 619 -33.22 20.54 -6.25
N TRP A 620 -31.95 20.63 -6.62
CA TRP A 620 -31.05 21.70 -6.22
C TRP A 620 -30.14 22.06 -7.40
N ARG A 621 -29.38 23.15 -7.26
CA ARG A 621 -28.62 23.77 -8.33
C ARG A 621 -27.28 24.23 -7.78
N VAL A 622 -26.24 24.06 -8.58
CA VAL A 622 -24.89 24.59 -8.31
C VAL A 622 -24.50 25.50 -9.47
N ASP A 623 -24.39 26.79 -9.20
CA ASP A 623 -23.77 27.74 -10.12
C ASP A 623 -22.31 27.35 -10.37
N CYS A 624 -21.87 27.35 -11.63
CA CYS A 624 -20.62 26.73 -12.03
C CYS A 624 -19.68 27.72 -12.71
N PRO A 625 -18.37 27.68 -12.43
CA PRO A 625 -17.40 28.55 -13.10
C PRO A 625 -17.33 28.24 -14.61
N VAL A 626 -17.25 29.29 -15.42
CA VAL A 626 -17.28 29.19 -16.89
C VAL A 626 -16.16 28.27 -17.41
N GLY A 627 -16.51 27.33 -18.29
CA GLY A 627 -15.55 26.46 -18.98
C GLY A 627 -15.59 24.96 -18.63
N ILE A 628 -16.62 24.49 -17.91
CA ILE A 628 -16.82 23.03 -17.72
C ILE A 628 -16.90 22.31 -19.07
N ARG A 629 -16.09 21.24 -19.22
CA ARG A 629 -16.15 20.27 -20.32
C ARG A 629 -16.91 19.00 -19.91
N GLU A 630 -16.69 18.51 -18.68
CA GLU A 630 -17.34 17.31 -18.17
C GLU A 630 -17.47 17.39 -16.63
N PHE A 631 -18.31 16.55 -16.03
CA PHE A 631 -18.46 16.44 -14.57
C PHE A 631 -18.89 15.01 -14.21
N PHE A 632 -18.71 14.60 -12.96
CA PHE A 632 -19.10 13.31 -12.40
C PHE A 632 -19.60 13.51 -10.96
N ILE A 633 -20.44 12.60 -10.48
CA ILE A 633 -21.13 12.72 -9.18
C ILE A 633 -21.03 11.41 -8.39
N GLU A 634 -20.78 11.50 -7.08
CA GLU A 634 -20.94 10.38 -6.14
C GLU A 634 -21.83 10.84 -4.97
N PRO A 635 -23.17 10.70 -5.10
CA PRO A 635 -24.14 11.24 -4.15
C PRO A 635 -24.01 10.70 -2.72
N SER A 636 -23.49 9.47 -2.54
CA SER A 636 -23.33 8.87 -1.21
C SER A 636 -22.28 9.57 -0.35
N GLN A 637 -21.32 10.24 -0.99
CA GLN A 637 -20.23 10.99 -0.33
C GLN A 637 -20.42 12.52 -0.41
N ASN A 638 -21.60 12.96 -0.82
CA ASN A 638 -21.91 14.38 -1.09
C ASN A 638 -21.08 15.03 -2.21
N LEU A 639 -20.49 14.22 -3.09
CA LEU A 639 -19.37 14.61 -3.94
C LEU A 639 -19.78 15.01 -5.37
N LEU A 640 -19.29 16.16 -5.82
CA LEU A 640 -19.29 16.60 -7.22
C LEU A 640 -17.84 16.80 -7.69
N VAL A 641 -17.49 16.17 -8.81
CA VAL A 641 -16.19 16.34 -9.50
C VAL A 641 -16.44 17.03 -10.84
N VAL A 642 -15.76 18.14 -11.09
CA VAL A 642 -15.88 18.98 -12.30
C VAL A 642 -14.57 18.98 -13.06
N LEU A 643 -14.65 18.78 -14.38
CA LEU A 643 -13.51 18.79 -15.29
C LEU A 643 -13.54 20.04 -16.19
N ARG A 644 -12.49 20.86 -16.06
CA ARG A 644 -12.25 22.09 -16.81
C ARG A 644 -10.95 21.94 -17.60
N ILE A 645 -10.93 22.40 -18.85
CA ILE A 645 -9.71 22.35 -19.67
C ILE A 645 -9.15 23.77 -19.79
N HIS A 646 -7.89 23.95 -19.38
CA HIS A 646 -7.17 25.22 -19.43
C HIS A 646 -6.33 25.31 -20.70
N SER A 647 -6.99 25.18 -21.86
CA SER A 647 -6.33 25.42 -23.14
C SER A 647 -5.91 26.88 -23.23
N LEU A 648 -4.60 27.14 -23.34
CA LEU A 648 -4.05 28.44 -23.74
C LEU A 648 -4.36 28.71 -25.22
N TRP A 649 -5.63 29.03 -25.51
CA TRP A 649 -6.00 29.76 -26.72
C TRP A 649 -5.38 31.15 -26.59
N ASN A 650 -4.39 31.43 -27.44
CA ASN A 650 -3.65 32.69 -27.37
C ASN A 650 -4.58 33.87 -27.69
N TRP A 651 -4.83 34.72 -26.70
CA TRP A 651 -5.74 35.87 -26.80
C TRP A 651 -5.22 36.98 -27.74
N GLN A 652 -3.96 36.89 -28.20
CA GLN A 652 -3.32 37.91 -29.02
C GLN A 652 -3.78 37.99 -30.48
N THR A 653 -4.46 36.99 -31.05
CA THR A 653 -4.89 37.09 -32.47
C THR A 653 -6.09 38.01 -32.68
N GLY A 654 -6.96 38.19 -31.68
CA GLY A 654 -8.26 38.88 -31.83
C GLY A 654 -9.27 38.17 -32.74
N GLU A 655 -8.83 37.18 -33.54
CA GLU A 655 -9.67 36.35 -34.39
C GLU A 655 -10.38 35.26 -33.58
N ALA A 656 -11.56 35.60 -33.08
CA ALA A 656 -12.54 34.59 -32.76
C ALA A 656 -12.95 33.84 -34.04
N TYR A 657 -12.81 32.52 -34.06
CA TYR A 657 -13.78 31.61 -34.69
C TYR A 657 -14.79 31.27 -33.58
N ALA A 658 -16.03 31.77 -33.53
CA ALA A 658 -16.87 32.48 -34.50
C ALA A 658 -17.40 31.68 -35.70
N TYR A 659 -17.50 30.36 -35.56
CA TYR A 659 -18.81 29.74 -35.82
C TYR A 659 -19.50 29.62 -34.45
N ARG A 660 -20.58 30.35 -34.13
CA ARG A 660 -21.82 30.57 -34.88
C ARG A 660 -22.45 29.26 -35.37
N THR A 661 -23.06 28.54 -34.44
CA THR A 661 -24.39 27.97 -34.66
C THR A 661 -25.36 29.11 -35.02
N ALA A 662 -25.44 29.43 -36.31
CA ALA A 662 -26.44 30.35 -36.84
C ALA A 662 -27.69 29.55 -37.26
N ALA A 663 -28.86 30.02 -36.82
CA ALA A 663 -30.21 29.53 -37.12
C ALA A 663 -30.71 28.26 -36.39
N LYS A 664 -32.05 28.20 -36.25
CA LYS A 664 -32.90 27.10 -35.76
C LYS A 664 -32.70 26.70 -34.28
N ASP A 665 -33.22 27.39 -33.26
CA ASP A 665 -34.47 28.19 -33.20
C ASP A 665 -35.76 27.43 -33.59
N LYS A 666 -36.80 27.59 -32.76
CA LYS A 666 -38.22 27.18 -32.91
C LYS A 666 -38.66 25.70 -32.87
N PHE A 667 -39.81 25.56 -32.18
CA PHE A 667 -40.93 24.59 -32.26
C PHE A 667 -40.74 23.16 -31.68
N MET A 668 -41.57 22.61 -30.76
CA MET A 668 -43.06 22.57 -30.51
C MET A 668 -43.74 21.34 -31.17
N ARG A 669 -44.74 20.63 -30.61
CA ARG A 669 -45.40 20.51 -29.26
C ARG A 669 -46.42 19.33 -29.29
N TRP A 670 -46.82 18.79 -28.12
CA TRP A 670 -48.04 17.94 -27.85
C TRP A 670 -48.07 16.48 -28.42
N VAL A 671 -48.62 15.41 -27.81
CA VAL A 671 -49.74 15.09 -26.82
C VAL A 671 -51.09 14.79 -27.53
N TRP A 672 -51.90 13.73 -27.26
CA TRP A 672 -52.42 13.13 -25.99
C TRP A 672 -53.03 11.68 -26.13
N ASP A 673 -53.08 10.89 -25.02
CA ASP A 673 -53.97 9.72 -24.67
C ASP A 673 -53.98 8.39 -25.49
N GLY A 674 -54.39 7.20 -24.98
CA GLY A 674 -54.99 6.80 -23.68
C GLY A 674 -55.29 5.26 -23.51
N VAL A 675 -55.75 4.80 -22.32
CA VAL A 675 -55.73 3.38 -21.79
C VAL A 675 -56.90 3.15 -20.76
N PRO A 676 -57.39 1.95 -20.28
CA PRO A 676 -56.93 0.52 -20.28
C PRO A 676 -58.01 -0.58 -20.65
N ALA A 677 -57.79 -1.91 -20.39
CA ALA A 677 -58.68 -2.80 -19.55
C ALA A 677 -58.50 -4.39 -19.64
N SER A 678 -58.56 -5.09 -18.47
CA SER A 678 -59.09 -6.49 -18.21
C SER A 678 -58.35 -7.78 -18.68
N ARG A 679 -58.77 -9.06 -18.40
CA ARG A 679 -59.16 -9.95 -17.22
C ARG A 679 -59.40 -11.42 -17.76
N ASP A 680 -59.50 -12.60 -17.10
CA ASP A 680 -59.09 -13.29 -15.83
C ASP A 680 -59.41 -14.85 -15.88
N HIS A 681 -58.95 -15.67 -14.91
CA HIS A 681 -59.43 -17.05 -14.48
C HIS A 681 -59.28 -18.29 -15.44
N GLU A 682 -59.23 -19.61 -15.07
CA GLU A 682 -58.95 -20.38 -13.81
C GLU A 682 -58.67 -21.93 -14.01
N CYS A 683 -58.14 -22.62 -12.96
CA CYS A 683 -58.25 -24.08 -12.59
C CYS A 683 -57.63 -25.24 -13.47
N THR A 684 -57.34 -26.49 -13.01
CA THR A 684 -57.70 -27.28 -11.77
C THR A 684 -56.72 -28.45 -11.40
N ASP A 685 -56.84 -29.04 -10.17
CA ASP A 685 -56.42 -30.42 -9.71
C ASP A 685 -54.91 -30.74 -9.43
N ARG A 686 -54.40 -31.79 -8.70
CA ARG A 686 -54.80 -32.80 -7.64
C ARG A 686 -53.48 -33.46 -7.05
N ASN A 687 -53.27 -34.52 -6.21
CA ASN A 687 -53.99 -35.57 -5.43
C ASN A 687 -53.05 -36.33 -4.39
N SER A 688 -53.59 -37.05 -3.37
CA SER A 688 -52.96 -38.16 -2.54
C SER A 688 -51.69 -37.88 -1.68
N SER A 689 -51.14 -38.72 -0.76
CA SER A 689 -51.57 -39.74 0.28
C SER A 689 -50.31 -40.04 1.20
N THR A 690 -50.14 -40.93 2.21
CA THR A 690 -50.79 -42.15 2.83
C THR A 690 -50.26 -42.35 4.31
N SER A 691 -50.47 -43.49 5.02
CA SER A 691 -50.13 -43.65 6.49
C SER A 691 -50.00 -45.12 7.04
N GLY A 692 -49.54 -45.33 8.31
CA GLY A 692 -49.55 -46.64 9.05
C GLY A 692 -49.09 -46.62 10.55
N CYS A 693 -49.44 -47.63 11.39
CA CYS A 693 -49.21 -47.69 12.88
C CYS A 693 -49.13 -49.14 13.48
N PHE A 694 -48.69 -49.34 14.77
CA PHE A 694 -49.28 -50.27 15.81
C PHE A 694 -48.56 -50.24 17.22
N ALA A 695 -48.89 -51.13 18.19
CA ALA A 695 -48.77 -50.98 19.68
C ALA A 695 -47.76 -51.96 20.41
N SER A 696 -47.60 -52.16 21.75
CA SER A 696 -48.49 -52.04 22.95
C SER A 696 -47.83 -51.85 24.38
N ARG A 697 -47.95 -52.79 25.37
CA ARG A 697 -47.58 -52.72 26.84
C ARG A 697 -47.38 -54.15 27.47
N PRO A 698 -47.36 -54.47 28.83
CA PRO A 698 -47.25 -53.71 30.12
C PRO A 698 -46.39 -54.38 31.29
N HIS A 699 -46.51 -53.85 32.54
CA HIS A 699 -46.15 -54.40 33.90
C HIS A 699 -44.73 -54.13 34.50
N SER A 700 -44.47 -53.97 35.81
CA SER A 700 -45.31 -53.86 37.06
C SER A 700 -44.58 -53.13 38.25
N ARG A 701 -45.30 -52.78 39.34
CA ARG A 701 -44.82 -52.14 40.63
C ARG A 701 -44.56 -53.21 41.75
N PRO A 702 -44.39 -52.96 43.09
CA PRO A 702 -44.38 -51.72 43.94
C PRO A 702 -43.42 -51.67 45.18
N LEU A 703 -43.64 -50.65 46.07
CA LEU A 703 -43.20 -50.46 47.50
C LEU A 703 -41.74 -49.98 47.78
N GLY A 704 -41.47 -49.11 48.76
CA GLY A 704 -42.35 -48.23 49.58
C GLY A 704 -41.69 -47.64 50.87
N LEU A 705 -42.27 -46.56 51.44
CA LEU A 705 -42.07 -46.03 52.84
C LEU A 705 -40.65 -45.47 53.21
N GLN A 706 -40.43 -44.51 54.15
CA GLN A 706 -41.30 -43.68 55.01
C GLN A 706 -40.68 -42.29 55.38
N ILE A 707 -41.57 -41.35 55.73
CA ILE A 707 -41.45 -39.99 56.32
C ILE A 707 -40.25 -39.69 57.25
N SER A 708 -39.63 -38.50 57.11
CA SER A 708 -39.26 -37.60 58.24
C SER A 708 -39.11 -36.13 57.75
N SER A 709 -38.98 -35.17 58.67
CA SER A 709 -39.25 -33.73 58.43
C SER A 709 -38.07 -32.79 58.67
N GLY A 710 -37.88 -31.78 57.82
CA GLY A 710 -36.98 -30.63 58.05
C GLY A 710 -37.53 -29.36 57.39
N ARG A 711 -37.41 -28.20 58.06
CA ARG A 711 -37.81 -26.88 57.53
C ARG A 711 -36.59 -26.04 57.13
N SER A 712 -36.85 -25.06 56.27
CA SER A 712 -36.10 -23.79 56.08
C SER A 712 -35.04 -23.72 54.97
N THR A 713 -34.97 -22.51 54.37
CA THR A 713 -33.92 -21.95 53.51
C THR A 713 -33.49 -22.76 52.27
N THR A 714 -33.97 -22.32 51.11
CA THR A 714 -33.57 -22.77 49.77
C THR A 714 -32.21 -22.18 49.34
N PRO A 715 -31.18 -22.98 49.05
CA PRO A 715 -29.97 -22.52 48.35
C PRO A 715 -30.17 -22.54 46.82
N PHE A 716 -29.42 -21.69 46.11
CA PHE A 716 -29.54 -21.50 44.66
C PHE A 716 -28.36 -22.20 43.94
N VAL A 717 -28.52 -23.45 43.51
CA VAL A 717 -27.59 -24.19 42.62
C VAL A 717 -28.43 -25.17 41.77
N GLY A 718 -28.12 -25.39 40.48
CA GLY A 718 -28.82 -26.45 39.73
C GLY A 718 -28.56 -26.61 38.23
N VAL A 719 -27.98 -25.65 37.51
CA VAL A 719 -27.71 -25.78 36.05
C VAL A 719 -26.29 -25.34 35.72
N LEU A 720 -25.37 -26.31 35.76
CA LEU A 720 -24.09 -26.43 35.05
C LEU A 720 -23.41 -27.67 35.64
N SER A 721 -23.46 -28.79 34.92
CA SER A 721 -22.97 -30.08 35.42
C SER A 721 -22.35 -30.87 34.28
N ILE A 722 -21.01 -30.92 34.31
CA ILE A 722 -20.10 -31.70 33.46
C ILE A 722 -19.78 -31.05 32.08
N ASP A 723 -18.47 -30.96 31.83
CA ASP A 723 -17.70 -30.69 30.60
C ASP A 723 -17.70 -29.33 29.85
N ASP A 724 -18.66 -28.40 30.07
CA ASP A 724 -18.58 -27.05 29.44
C ASP A 724 -17.27 -26.29 29.75
N GLY A 725 -16.68 -26.53 30.92
CA GLY A 725 -15.46 -25.86 31.37
C GLY A 725 -14.22 -26.19 30.54
N VAL A 726 -14.13 -27.40 29.96
CA VAL A 726 -12.95 -27.81 29.16
C VAL A 726 -12.91 -27.07 27.84
N VAL A 727 -14.06 -26.98 27.15
CA VAL A 727 -14.21 -26.24 25.89
C VAL A 727 -13.94 -24.76 26.12
N LEU A 728 -14.46 -24.19 27.21
CA LEU A 728 -14.21 -22.79 27.57
C LEU A 728 -12.72 -22.50 27.79
N VAL A 729 -12.00 -23.38 28.51
CA VAL A 729 -10.55 -23.25 28.71
C VAL A 729 -9.77 -23.36 27.40
N GLN A 730 -10.16 -24.26 26.50
CA GLN A 730 -9.53 -24.39 25.17
C GLN A 730 -9.75 -23.13 24.32
N ILE A 731 -10.96 -22.57 24.27
CA ILE A 731 -11.23 -21.29 23.59
C ILE A 731 -10.34 -20.18 24.15
N LEU A 732 -10.25 -20.06 25.47
CA LEU A 732 -9.42 -19.08 26.15
C LEU A 732 -7.91 -19.30 25.90
N HIS A 733 -7.46 -20.52 25.58
CA HIS A 733 -6.06 -20.79 25.19
C HIS A 733 -5.69 -20.21 23.81
N TYR A 734 -6.65 -19.98 22.92
CA TYR A 734 -6.40 -19.32 21.63
C TYR A 734 -6.33 -17.79 21.73
N LEU A 735 -6.94 -17.18 22.75
CA LEU A 735 -6.87 -15.73 22.99
C LEU A 735 -5.48 -15.29 23.46
N ASP A 736 -5.08 -14.05 23.15
CA ASP A 736 -3.86 -13.46 23.71
C ASP A 736 -4.03 -13.07 25.19
N ALA A 737 -2.95 -12.61 25.84
CA ALA A 737 -2.98 -12.25 27.26
C ALA A 737 -3.85 -11.01 27.58
N VAL A 738 -4.03 -10.10 26.63
CA VAL A 738 -4.88 -8.91 26.75
C VAL A 738 -6.34 -9.31 26.63
N ASP A 739 -6.69 -10.20 25.70
CA ASP A 739 -8.03 -10.76 25.56
C ASP A 739 -8.41 -11.71 26.69
N ILE A 740 -7.47 -12.52 27.21
CA ILE A 740 -7.66 -13.25 28.49
C ILE A 740 -7.95 -12.25 29.63
N ALA A 741 -7.20 -11.15 29.72
CA ALA A 741 -7.45 -10.13 30.75
C ALA A 741 -8.81 -9.42 30.59
N ARG A 742 -9.26 -9.18 29.35
CA ARG A 742 -10.62 -8.67 29.04
C ARG A 742 -11.67 -9.69 29.46
N CYS A 743 -11.56 -10.95 29.03
CA CYS A 743 -12.48 -12.02 29.42
C CYS A 743 -12.59 -12.19 30.94
N ARG A 744 -11.47 -12.14 31.67
CA ARG A 744 -11.42 -12.16 33.14
C ARG A 744 -12.23 -11.03 33.78
N ALA A 745 -12.26 -9.85 33.15
CA ALA A 745 -13.03 -8.70 33.63
C ALA A 745 -14.53 -8.73 33.24
N VAL A 746 -14.92 -9.51 32.21
CA VAL A 746 -16.30 -9.52 31.69
C VAL A 746 -17.30 -10.21 32.63
N CYS A 747 -16.99 -11.39 33.18
CA CYS A 747 -17.91 -12.07 34.09
C CYS A 747 -17.23 -13.03 35.07
N ARG A 748 -17.96 -13.40 36.15
CA ARG A 748 -17.46 -14.30 37.20
C ARG A 748 -17.14 -15.71 36.70
N VAL A 749 -17.82 -16.20 35.66
CA VAL A 749 -17.57 -17.53 35.09
C VAL A 749 -16.25 -17.56 34.31
N LEU A 750 -16.00 -16.57 33.44
CA LEU A 750 -14.72 -16.41 32.75
C LEU A 750 -13.58 -16.15 33.74
N CYS A 751 -13.81 -15.31 34.74
CA CYS A 751 -12.85 -15.05 35.81
C CYS A 751 -12.49 -16.34 36.58
N GLY A 752 -13.49 -17.14 37.00
CA GLY A 752 -13.27 -18.42 37.66
C GLY A 752 -12.61 -19.48 36.77
N ALA A 753 -12.90 -19.49 35.46
CA ALA A 753 -12.24 -20.38 34.51
C ALA A 753 -10.76 -20.01 34.30
N ILE A 754 -10.43 -18.71 34.26
CA ILE A 754 -9.05 -18.22 34.11
C ILE A 754 -8.25 -18.41 35.40
N ASP A 755 -8.80 -18.00 36.54
CA ASP A 755 -8.13 -18.12 37.85
C ASP A 755 -8.04 -19.57 38.34
N GLY A 756 -9.00 -20.42 37.95
CA GLY A 756 -8.99 -21.86 38.20
C GLY A 756 -8.12 -22.67 37.24
N THR A 757 -7.55 -22.05 36.20
CA THR A 757 -6.72 -22.73 35.18
C THR A 757 -5.30 -22.17 35.16
N PRO A 758 -4.33 -22.84 35.80
CA PRO A 758 -2.95 -22.35 35.90
C PRO A 758 -2.28 -21.98 34.57
N THR A 759 -2.61 -22.64 33.46
CA THR A 759 -2.08 -22.31 32.11
C THR A 759 -2.64 -21.00 31.55
N LEU A 760 -3.92 -20.68 31.79
CA LEU A 760 -4.49 -19.37 31.43
C LEU A 760 -3.89 -18.26 32.29
N TRP A 761 -3.79 -18.51 33.59
CA TRP A 761 -3.20 -17.56 34.54
C TRP A 761 -1.71 -17.28 34.23
N TYR A 762 -0.92 -18.31 33.90
CA TYR A 762 0.47 -18.13 33.46
C TYR A 762 0.57 -17.38 32.13
N LYS A 763 -0.25 -17.73 31.12
CA LYS A 763 -0.28 -17.00 29.84
C LYS A 763 -0.63 -15.52 30.04
N GLN A 764 -1.59 -15.22 30.92
CA GLN A 764 -1.91 -13.85 31.32
C GLN A 764 -0.72 -13.15 32.01
N LYS A 765 -0.09 -13.81 33.00
CA LYS A 765 1.06 -13.28 33.75
C LYS A 765 2.26 -12.96 32.86
N LEU A 766 2.58 -13.83 31.89
CA LEU A 766 3.64 -13.59 30.92
C LEU A 766 3.33 -12.36 30.06
N GLY A 767 2.12 -12.28 29.46
CA GLY A 767 1.76 -11.15 28.61
C GLY A 767 1.59 -9.82 29.35
N MET A 768 1.21 -9.83 30.65
CA MET A 768 1.26 -8.64 31.51
C MET A 768 2.67 -8.05 31.69
N HIS A 769 3.70 -8.76 31.26
CA HIS A 769 5.11 -8.42 31.37
C HIS A 769 5.85 -8.51 30.03
N ASN A 770 5.12 -8.52 28.90
CA ASN A 770 5.67 -8.69 27.55
C ASN A 770 6.60 -9.91 27.45
N MET A 771 6.15 -11.06 27.94
CA MET A 771 6.85 -12.36 27.84
C MET A 771 6.03 -13.46 27.15
N VAL A 772 6.72 -14.50 26.71
CA VAL A 772 6.19 -15.74 26.09
C VAL A 772 6.74 -16.98 26.81
N ASN A 773 6.03 -18.12 26.74
CA ASN A 773 6.44 -19.39 27.35
C ASN A 773 7.62 -19.99 26.56
N GLY A 774 8.64 -20.49 27.27
CA GLY A 774 9.85 -21.12 26.70
C GLY A 774 9.66 -22.53 26.13
N GLY A 775 8.46 -22.84 25.63
CA GLY A 775 8.05 -24.22 25.35
C GLY A 775 7.94 -25.08 26.62
N ASP A 776 7.74 -26.39 26.41
CA ASP A 776 7.47 -27.34 27.50
C ASP A 776 8.60 -28.35 27.74
N GLN A 777 9.81 -28.01 27.27
CA GLN A 777 11.05 -28.79 27.47
C GLN A 777 11.43 -28.96 28.96
N HIS A 778 11.00 -28.06 29.85
CA HIS A 778 11.28 -28.13 31.27
C HIS A 778 10.15 -28.84 32.03
N GLU A 779 10.45 -29.95 32.72
CA GLU A 779 9.54 -30.68 33.62
C GLU A 779 9.12 -29.88 34.89
N THR A 780 9.43 -28.58 34.94
CA THR A 780 9.09 -27.69 36.05
C THR A 780 7.59 -27.52 36.21
N LEU A 781 7.10 -27.56 37.45
CA LEU A 781 5.70 -27.29 37.73
C LEU A 781 5.34 -25.87 37.32
N LEU A 782 4.14 -25.70 36.77
CA LEU A 782 3.70 -24.43 36.23
C LEU A 782 3.63 -23.30 37.29
N ALA A 783 3.39 -23.66 38.56
CA ALA A 783 3.50 -22.74 39.68
C ALA A 783 4.93 -22.19 39.85
N ASP A 784 5.95 -23.04 39.66
CA ASP A 784 7.36 -22.64 39.72
C ASP A 784 7.73 -21.76 38.53
N ARG A 785 7.21 -22.06 37.32
CA ARG A 785 7.39 -21.19 36.14
C ARG A 785 6.82 -19.79 36.37
N VAL A 786 5.62 -19.67 36.96
CA VAL A 786 5.06 -18.34 37.32
C VAL A 786 5.91 -17.67 38.40
N GLN A 787 6.32 -18.41 39.45
CA GLN A 787 7.11 -17.82 40.52
C GLN A 787 8.50 -17.35 40.03
N ARG A 788 9.13 -18.08 39.10
CA ARG A 788 10.35 -17.65 38.41
C ARG A 788 10.11 -16.36 37.61
N ALA A 789 9.03 -16.29 36.84
CA ALA A 789 8.66 -15.08 36.09
C ALA A 789 8.37 -13.87 37.00
N GLU A 790 7.72 -14.07 38.15
CA GLU A 790 7.49 -13.01 39.13
C GLU A 790 8.78 -12.55 39.83
N ARG A 791 9.68 -13.48 40.19
CA ARG A 791 11.02 -13.14 40.71
C ARG A 791 11.84 -12.38 39.68
N TYR A 792 11.75 -12.74 38.40
CA TYR A 792 12.48 -12.11 37.29
C TYR A 792 11.99 -10.68 37.04
N VAL A 793 10.67 -10.49 37.03
CA VAL A 793 10.05 -9.16 36.97
C VAL A 793 10.35 -8.34 38.24
N LYS A 794 10.52 -8.97 39.41
CA LYS A 794 11.05 -8.28 40.60
C LYS A 794 12.50 -7.85 40.38
N ALA A 795 13.39 -8.75 39.95
CA ALA A 795 14.81 -8.47 39.74
C ALA A 795 15.02 -7.26 38.80
N TRP A 796 14.32 -7.20 37.67
CA TRP A 796 14.34 -6.02 36.78
C TRP A 796 13.77 -4.74 37.41
N ARG A 797 12.82 -4.85 38.35
CA ARG A 797 12.19 -3.68 39.02
C ARG A 797 13.00 -3.11 40.18
N SER A 798 13.87 -3.91 40.80
CA SER A 798 14.75 -3.50 41.89
C SER A 798 16.23 -3.45 41.49
N LEU A 799 16.56 -3.95 40.30
CA LEU A 799 17.91 -4.18 39.79
C LEU A 799 18.76 -5.03 40.77
N GLU A 800 18.09 -6.01 41.39
CA GLU A 800 18.66 -7.00 42.32
C GLU A 800 19.03 -8.28 41.56
N TRP A 801 20.30 -8.38 41.15
CA TRP A 801 20.85 -9.54 40.44
C TRP A 801 21.28 -10.66 41.40
N SER A 802 21.16 -11.93 40.98
CA SER A 802 21.58 -13.09 41.78
C SER A 802 23.01 -13.52 41.50
N THR A 803 23.53 -13.22 40.31
CA THR A 803 24.74 -13.83 39.78
C THR A 803 25.65 -12.79 39.13
N GLU A 804 26.95 -12.93 39.35
CA GLU A 804 27.99 -12.13 38.71
C GLU A 804 28.86 -13.04 37.85
N THR A 805 29.14 -12.61 36.63
CA THR A 805 30.02 -13.31 35.68
C THR A 805 31.00 -12.31 35.08
N ARG A 806 32.29 -12.52 35.35
CA ARG A 806 33.37 -11.83 34.62
C ARG A 806 33.78 -12.62 33.39
N ILE A 807 34.07 -11.88 32.32
CA ILE A 807 34.37 -12.39 30.99
C ILE A 807 35.62 -11.64 30.49
N PRO A 808 36.80 -12.29 30.45
CA PRO A 808 38.00 -11.67 29.91
C PRO A 808 37.81 -11.27 28.44
N PHE A 809 38.33 -10.10 28.10
CA PHE A 809 38.35 -9.55 26.75
C PHE A 809 39.80 -9.16 26.41
N GLY A 810 40.30 -9.58 25.26
CA GLY A 810 41.70 -9.36 24.87
C GLY A 810 41.92 -8.98 23.40
N GLY A 811 40.87 -9.01 22.59
CA GLY A 811 40.87 -8.57 21.21
C GLY A 811 40.18 -7.22 21.03
N ASN A 812 39.77 -6.92 19.79
CA ASN A 812 39.16 -5.64 19.43
C ASN A 812 37.69 -5.78 19.00
N LEU A 813 37.25 -7.00 18.67
CA LEU A 813 35.90 -7.31 18.20
C LEU A 813 35.16 -8.13 19.25
N TRP A 814 33.92 -7.75 19.53
CA TRP A 814 33.00 -8.38 20.48
C TRP A 814 31.55 -8.06 20.11
N GLU A 815 30.61 -8.90 20.57
CA GLU A 815 29.18 -8.81 20.29
C GLU A 815 28.39 -9.39 21.48
N ILE A 816 27.17 -8.90 21.73
CA ILE A 816 26.28 -9.40 22.78
C ILE A 816 24.86 -9.62 22.24
N ALA A 817 24.51 -10.87 21.95
CA ALA A 817 23.16 -11.25 21.52
C ALA A 817 22.64 -12.44 22.32
N GLY A 818 21.33 -12.50 22.58
CA GLY A 818 20.66 -13.69 23.14
C GLY A 818 21.20 -14.20 24.48
N GLY A 819 21.78 -13.32 25.31
CA GLY A 819 22.46 -13.70 26.55
C GLY A 819 23.83 -14.35 26.36
N VAL A 820 24.45 -14.27 25.18
CA VAL A 820 25.82 -14.71 24.89
C VAL A 820 26.69 -13.51 24.60
N VAL A 821 27.80 -13.38 25.32
CA VAL A 821 28.90 -12.46 24.99
C VAL A 821 29.91 -13.22 24.14
N ALA A 822 30.14 -12.76 22.91
CA ALA A 822 31.18 -13.27 22.03
C ALA A 822 32.31 -12.25 21.92
N CYS A 823 33.57 -12.68 21.99
CA CYS A 823 34.71 -11.78 21.91
C CYS A 823 35.95 -12.44 21.26
N THR A 824 36.72 -11.68 20.50
CA THR A 824 38.05 -12.10 20.03
C THR A 824 39.03 -12.21 21.20
N THR A 825 39.84 -13.27 21.23
CA THR A 825 40.72 -13.54 22.40
C THR A 825 42.01 -12.74 22.39
N SER A 826 42.48 -12.31 21.22
CA SER A 826 43.57 -11.35 21.07
C SER A 826 43.44 -10.56 19.75
N ALA A 827 44.02 -9.35 19.70
CA ALA A 827 43.97 -8.50 18.52
C ALA A 827 44.61 -9.19 17.30
N GLY A 828 43.84 -9.35 16.21
CA GLY A 828 44.26 -10.07 15.01
C GLY A 828 44.17 -11.60 15.09
N SER A 829 43.56 -12.16 16.14
CA SER A 829 43.27 -13.59 16.27
C SER A 829 42.02 -14.01 15.48
N GLY A 830 42.02 -15.22 14.95
CA GLY A 830 40.80 -15.90 14.47
C GLY A 830 40.05 -16.65 15.58
N GLU A 831 40.58 -16.71 16.81
CA GLU A 831 39.91 -17.34 17.95
C GLU A 831 38.86 -16.40 18.55
N ILE A 832 37.58 -16.81 18.48
CA ILE A 832 36.45 -16.17 19.14
C ILE A 832 36.04 -17.03 20.34
N SER A 833 35.93 -16.39 21.51
CA SER A 833 35.45 -16.98 22.76
C SER A 833 34.01 -16.55 23.01
N PHE A 834 33.14 -17.51 23.30
CA PHE A 834 31.72 -17.32 23.56
C PHE A 834 31.43 -17.65 25.02
N THR A 835 30.73 -16.77 25.73
CA THR A 835 30.25 -17.00 27.09
C THR A 835 28.76 -16.69 27.17
N GLN A 836 27.97 -17.76 27.26
CA GLN A 836 26.57 -17.72 27.65
C GLN A 836 26.47 -17.32 29.13
N LEU A 837 25.74 -16.24 29.38
CA LEU A 837 25.46 -15.71 30.70
C LEU A 837 24.49 -16.65 31.45
N PRO A 838 24.70 -16.90 32.76
CA PRO A 838 23.74 -17.65 33.55
C PRO A 838 22.49 -16.82 33.87
N SER A 839 21.33 -17.47 33.92
CA SER A 839 20.12 -16.96 34.58
C SER A 839 19.48 -18.09 35.39
N PRO A 840 19.71 -18.14 36.72
CA PRO A 840 19.07 -19.11 37.61
C PRO A 840 17.54 -19.04 37.57
N LEU A 841 16.95 -17.87 37.30
CA LEU A 841 15.50 -17.76 37.18
C LEU A 841 14.96 -18.39 35.90
N ARG A 842 15.61 -18.22 34.75
CA ARG A 842 15.19 -18.84 33.48
C ARG A 842 15.62 -20.29 33.30
N ASP A 843 16.41 -20.86 34.21
CA ASP A 843 16.98 -22.22 34.10
C ASP A 843 18.19 -22.28 33.13
N ILE A 844 18.95 -21.18 33.00
CA ILE A 844 20.07 -21.03 32.06
C ILE A 844 21.41 -21.15 32.80
N GLU A 845 22.19 -22.18 32.48
CA GLU A 845 23.54 -22.36 33.01
C GLU A 845 24.58 -21.47 32.30
N ARG A 846 25.69 -21.15 32.99
CA ARG A 846 26.86 -20.52 32.36
C ARG A 846 27.59 -21.55 31.50
N LYS A 847 27.76 -21.25 30.21
CA LYS A 847 28.52 -22.07 29.27
C LYS A 847 29.58 -21.20 28.58
N THR A 848 30.84 -21.64 28.56
CA THR A 848 31.91 -20.98 27.80
C THR A 848 32.52 -21.97 26.82
N TRP A 849 32.71 -21.55 25.57
CA TRP A 849 33.36 -22.32 24.51
C TRP A 849 34.14 -21.39 23.56
N ARG A 850 34.91 -21.95 22.63
CA ARG A 850 35.70 -21.17 21.66
C ARG A 850 35.66 -21.81 20.29
N LEU A 851 35.78 -20.99 19.26
CA LEU A 851 35.98 -21.40 17.87
C LEU A 851 37.23 -20.73 17.32
N THR A 852 38.05 -21.45 16.58
CA THR A 852 39.15 -20.87 15.80
C THR A 852 38.73 -20.79 14.35
N LEU A 853 38.39 -19.59 13.87
CA LEU A 853 38.06 -19.34 12.49
C LEU A 853 39.28 -19.55 11.59
N ARG A 854 39.05 -20.06 10.37
CA ARG A 854 40.10 -20.29 9.36
C ARG A 854 40.74 -18.98 8.87
N HIS A 855 40.01 -17.87 9.03
CA HIS A 855 40.41 -16.53 8.63
C HIS A 855 40.21 -15.58 9.81
N VAL A 856 41.02 -14.52 9.91
CA VAL A 856 40.81 -13.46 10.91
C VAL A 856 39.58 -12.65 10.50
N PRO A 857 38.56 -12.49 11.37
CA PRO A 857 37.40 -11.66 11.06
C PRO A 857 37.81 -10.19 10.97
N ARG A 858 37.23 -9.48 10.00
CA ARG A 858 37.21 -8.01 9.97
C ARG A 858 36.17 -7.46 10.93
N ASP A 859 35.03 -8.13 10.98
CA ASP A 859 33.91 -7.88 11.88
C ASP A 859 33.06 -9.15 11.98
N PHE A 860 32.23 -9.28 13.02
CA PHE A 860 31.30 -10.41 13.18
C PHE A 860 30.07 -10.04 14.02
N THR A 861 28.95 -10.72 13.79
CA THR A 861 27.77 -10.70 14.67
C THR A 861 27.25 -12.11 14.91
N ILE A 862 26.40 -12.28 15.93
CA ILE A 862 25.89 -13.58 16.38
C ILE A 862 24.37 -13.58 16.59
N ASP A 863 23.76 -14.72 16.30
CA ASP A 863 22.39 -15.05 16.67
C ASP A 863 22.37 -16.44 17.33
N PRO A 864 22.48 -16.50 18.67
CA PRO A 864 22.44 -17.76 19.41
C PRO A 864 21.12 -18.52 19.28
N SER A 865 20.04 -17.85 18.88
CA SER A 865 18.73 -18.49 18.73
C SER A 865 18.59 -19.33 17.46
N GLN A 866 19.50 -19.15 16.50
CA GLN A 866 19.64 -20.01 15.31
C GLN A 866 20.98 -20.76 15.26
N ASP A 867 21.81 -20.70 16.31
CA ASP A 867 23.23 -21.14 16.32
C ASP A 867 24.08 -20.45 15.21
N LEU A 868 23.76 -19.21 14.83
CA LEU A 868 24.38 -18.53 13.68
C LEU A 868 25.50 -17.56 14.11
N LEU A 869 26.68 -17.73 13.51
CA LEU A 869 27.78 -16.77 13.51
C LEU A 869 27.94 -16.23 12.09
N VAL A 870 27.88 -14.90 11.94
CA VAL A 870 28.16 -14.20 10.68
C VAL A 870 29.51 -13.51 10.80
N SER A 871 30.48 -13.86 9.97
CA SER A 871 31.86 -13.35 10.03
C SER A 871 32.29 -12.78 8.68
N ILE A 872 32.65 -11.49 8.63
CA ILE A 872 33.19 -10.85 7.41
C ILE A 872 34.69 -11.09 7.34
N HIS A 873 35.16 -11.61 6.21
CA HIS A 873 36.57 -11.63 5.82
C HIS A 873 36.80 -10.85 4.52
N SER A 874 38.06 -10.65 4.15
CA SER A 874 38.44 -10.02 2.88
C SER A 874 39.80 -10.56 2.45
N GLU A 875 39.80 -11.53 1.53
CA GLU A 875 41.03 -12.07 0.94
C GLU A 875 41.70 -11.10 -0.04
N ARG A 876 40.91 -10.20 -0.66
CA ARG A 876 41.35 -9.32 -1.75
C ARG A 876 40.79 -7.92 -1.60
N GLN A 877 41.52 -6.95 -2.13
CA GLN A 877 41.05 -5.56 -2.17
C GLN A 877 39.68 -5.47 -2.86
N ASN A 878 38.70 -4.94 -2.12
CA ASN A 878 37.30 -4.73 -2.53
C ASN A 878 36.42 -5.99 -2.72
N GLU A 879 36.90 -7.18 -2.33
CA GLU A 879 36.13 -8.43 -2.32
C GLU A 879 36.00 -8.93 -0.86
N TYR A 880 34.77 -9.23 -0.44
CA TYR A 880 34.41 -9.51 0.96
C TYR A 880 33.63 -10.81 1.05
N ASP A 881 34.13 -11.74 1.86
CA ASP A 881 33.56 -13.06 2.07
C ASP A 881 32.81 -13.07 3.40
N VAL A 882 31.49 -13.17 3.33
CA VAL A 882 30.59 -13.20 4.48
C VAL A 882 30.32 -14.66 4.83
N HIS A 883 31.08 -15.20 5.77
CA HIS A 883 30.97 -16.59 6.20
C HIS A 883 29.76 -16.76 7.14
N LEU A 884 28.85 -17.65 6.77
CA LEU A 884 27.73 -18.10 7.57
C LEU A 884 28.11 -19.42 8.24
N LEU A 885 28.32 -19.38 9.55
CA LEU A 885 28.92 -20.47 10.34
C LEU A 885 28.01 -20.85 11.52
N SER A 886 28.20 -22.04 12.07
CA SER A 886 27.56 -22.49 13.30
C SER A 886 28.34 -21.98 14.54
N MET A 887 27.66 -21.36 15.51
CA MET A 887 28.27 -20.92 16.78
C MET A 887 28.74 -22.11 17.64
N SER A 888 28.09 -23.26 17.53
CA SER A 888 28.44 -24.45 18.31
C SER A 888 29.58 -25.28 17.72
N THR A 889 29.85 -25.19 16.40
CA THR A 889 30.82 -26.03 15.70
C THR A 889 31.92 -25.27 14.94
N GLY A 890 31.68 -24.05 14.48
CA GLY A 890 32.58 -23.26 13.63
C GLY A 890 32.64 -23.69 12.16
N GLU A 891 31.92 -24.73 11.78
CA GLU A 891 31.75 -25.13 10.37
C GLU A 891 30.58 -24.36 9.71
N GLN A 892 30.38 -24.54 8.39
CA GLN A 892 29.28 -23.90 7.65
C GLN A 892 27.93 -24.16 8.33
N HIS A 893 27.13 -23.10 8.48
CA HIS A 893 25.81 -23.21 9.11
C HIS A 893 24.88 -24.16 8.32
N PRO A 894 24.26 -25.17 8.95
CA PRO A 894 23.51 -26.21 8.24
C PRO A 894 22.24 -25.71 7.52
N ALA A 895 21.71 -24.53 7.88
CA ALA A 895 20.59 -23.90 7.19
C ALA A 895 21.02 -22.98 6.04
N ALA A 896 22.31 -22.66 5.90
CA ALA A 896 22.85 -21.77 4.86
C ALA A 896 23.24 -22.57 3.61
N GLN A 897 22.42 -22.47 2.55
CA GLN A 897 22.67 -23.13 1.25
C GLN A 897 23.92 -22.62 0.54
N ILE A 898 24.29 -21.36 0.77
CA ILE A 898 25.47 -20.69 0.19
C ILE A 898 26.27 -20.04 1.32
N SER A 899 27.54 -20.40 1.45
CA SER A 899 28.48 -19.81 2.40
C SER A 899 29.92 -19.98 1.87
N PRO A 900 30.75 -18.92 1.82
CA PRO A 900 30.42 -17.53 2.11
C PRO A 900 29.47 -16.91 1.07
N LEU A 901 28.79 -15.83 1.45
CA LEU A 901 28.20 -14.89 0.50
C LEU A 901 29.30 -13.89 0.07
N VAL A 902 29.46 -13.63 -1.23
CA VAL A 902 30.57 -12.80 -1.74
C VAL A 902 30.06 -11.42 -2.15
N TYR A 903 30.40 -10.40 -1.35
CA TYR A 903 30.12 -9.00 -1.69
C TYR A 903 31.30 -8.34 -2.42
N LYS A 904 31.00 -7.51 -3.42
CA LYS A 904 32.02 -6.82 -4.24
C LYS A 904 31.70 -5.34 -4.35
N THR A 905 32.70 -4.52 -4.07
CA THR A 905 32.64 -3.06 -4.08
C THR A 905 33.71 -2.49 -5.03
N ASN A 906 33.67 -1.19 -5.29
CA ASN A 906 34.75 -0.48 -6.00
C ASN A 906 35.81 0.08 -5.05
N ARG A 907 35.51 0.20 -3.75
CA ARG A 907 36.38 0.77 -2.72
C ARG A 907 36.23 0.03 -1.38
N THR A 908 37.32 0.03 -0.61
CA THR A 908 37.40 -0.51 0.75
C THR A 908 36.39 0.20 1.67
N PRO A 909 35.46 -0.52 2.32
CA PRO A 909 34.70 0.00 3.45
C PRO A 909 35.62 0.12 4.67
N VAL A 910 35.45 1.22 5.43
CA VAL A 910 36.20 1.50 6.66
C VAL A 910 35.51 0.92 7.90
N GLN A 911 34.18 0.76 7.82
CA GLN A 911 33.31 0.30 8.89
C GLN A 911 32.18 -0.56 8.30
N TYR A 912 31.68 -1.48 9.12
CA TYR A 912 30.60 -2.41 8.82
C TYR A 912 29.53 -2.25 9.90
N GLU A 913 28.27 -2.54 9.56
CA GLU A 913 27.18 -2.70 10.52
C GLU A 913 26.44 -3.98 10.13
N LEU A 914 26.47 -5.01 10.98
CA LEU A 914 25.94 -6.35 10.67
C LEU A 914 24.62 -6.55 11.42
N LEU A 915 23.59 -6.99 10.70
CA LEU A 915 22.22 -7.06 11.19
C LEU A 915 21.57 -8.41 10.88
N VAL A 916 21.15 -9.17 11.89
CA VAL A 916 20.43 -10.45 11.70
C VAL A 916 18.97 -10.30 12.16
N TYR A 917 18.02 -10.58 11.27
CA TYR A 917 16.59 -10.61 11.60
C TYR A 917 15.89 -11.78 10.91
N GLU A 918 15.55 -12.81 11.68
CA GLU A 918 14.96 -14.07 11.20
C GLU A 918 15.81 -14.72 10.09
N ASP A 919 15.31 -14.78 8.86
CA ASP A 919 15.98 -15.27 7.66
C ASP A 919 16.74 -14.18 6.89
N ARG A 920 16.68 -12.91 7.34
CA ARG A 920 17.39 -11.76 6.74
C ARG A 920 18.74 -11.50 7.39
N LEU A 921 19.73 -11.23 6.56
CA LEU A 921 21.02 -10.65 6.94
C LEU A 921 21.17 -9.31 6.21
N GLY A 922 21.32 -8.22 6.95
CA GLY A 922 21.69 -6.90 6.42
C GLY A 922 23.14 -6.59 6.76
N ILE A 923 23.88 -5.98 5.82
CA ILE A 923 25.21 -5.43 6.10
C ILE A 923 25.31 -4.03 5.50
N LEU A 924 25.61 -3.03 6.33
CA LEU A 924 26.01 -1.70 5.87
C LEU A 924 27.52 -1.68 5.64
N PHE A 925 27.92 -1.30 4.44
CA PHE A 925 29.32 -1.06 4.07
C PHE A 925 29.57 0.44 4.00
N VAL A 926 30.18 1.01 5.04
CA VAL A 926 30.49 2.45 5.14
C VAL A 926 31.88 2.72 4.56
N SER A 927 32.02 3.72 3.70
CA SER A 927 33.31 4.15 3.14
C SER A 927 33.44 5.68 3.22
N ASN A 928 34.65 6.19 3.37
CA ASN A 928 34.93 7.64 3.41
C ASN A 928 34.64 8.37 2.07
N ASP A 929 34.38 7.59 1.02
CA ASP A 929 34.82 7.89 -0.34
C ASP A 929 33.71 7.59 -1.39
N GLU A 930 32.68 6.83 -0.98
CA GLU A 930 31.40 6.58 -1.65
C GLU A 930 30.28 6.57 -0.61
N ALA A 931 29.04 6.86 -1.01
CA ALA A 931 27.88 6.72 -0.13
C ALA A 931 27.77 5.27 0.41
N ALA A 932 27.50 5.13 1.70
CA ALA A 932 27.43 3.83 2.37
C ALA A 932 26.34 2.94 1.74
N ARG A 933 26.65 1.65 1.58
CA ARG A 933 25.78 0.69 0.89
C ARG A 933 25.24 -0.34 1.85
N PHE A 934 23.92 -0.33 2.03
CA PHE A 934 23.22 -1.39 2.74
C PHE A 934 22.82 -2.48 1.76
N ASN A 935 23.42 -3.67 1.89
CA ASN A 935 23.02 -4.87 1.17
C ASN A 935 22.25 -5.79 2.11
N VAL A 936 21.27 -6.52 1.56
CA VAL A 936 20.44 -7.47 2.32
C VAL A 936 20.44 -8.80 1.59
N TRP A 937 20.45 -9.89 2.33
CA TRP A 937 20.32 -11.25 1.84
C TRP A 937 19.25 -12.01 2.63
N ASP A 938 18.61 -12.97 1.99
CA ASP A 938 18.10 -14.15 2.70
C ASP A 938 19.29 -15.07 2.93
N TRP A 939 19.73 -15.22 4.19
CA TRP A 939 20.99 -15.92 4.49
C TRP A 939 20.86 -17.44 4.40
N LYS A 940 19.63 -17.98 4.49
CA LYS A 940 19.37 -19.42 4.40
C LYS A 940 19.43 -19.93 2.96
N THR A 941 18.94 -19.13 2.01
CA THR A 941 18.99 -19.42 0.57
C THR A 941 20.23 -18.83 -0.13
N GLY A 942 20.81 -17.77 0.44
CA GLY A 942 21.85 -16.96 -0.20
C GLY A 942 21.30 -15.98 -1.25
N GLN A 943 19.98 -15.76 -1.32
CA GLN A 943 19.39 -14.79 -2.25
C GLN A 943 19.76 -13.35 -1.83
N GLU A 944 20.53 -12.65 -2.66
CA GLU A 944 20.75 -11.20 -2.50
C GLU A 944 19.49 -10.42 -2.88
N TYR A 945 19.20 -9.40 -2.08
CA TYR A 945 18.15 -8.40 -2.30
C TYR A 945 18.84 -7.15 -2.84
N ARG A 946 18.22 -6.49 -3.82
CA ARG A 946 18.72 -5.23 -4.36
C ARG A 946 18.83 -4.20 -3.21
N PRO A 947 19.93 -3.41 -3.12
CA PRO A 947 20.12 -2.43 -2.05
C PRO A 947 18.93 -1.46 -1.89
N PRO A 948 18.26 -1.42 -0.71
CA PRO A 948 17.04 -0.64 -0.53
C PRO A 948 17.28 0.87 -0.49
N PHE A 949 18.48 1.30 -0.08
CA PHE A 949 18.83 2.72 0.10
C PHE A 949 19.72 3.27 -1.03
N GLN A 950 19.36 2.95 -2.28
CA GLN A 950 19.98 3.60 -3.45
C GLN A 950 19.91 5.14 -3.33
N ASP A 951 21.00 5.78 -3.77
CA ASP A 951 21.20 7.22 -3.92
C ASP A 951 20.97 8.07 -2.64
N ALA A 952 21.10 7.47 -1.45
CA ALA A 952 21.02 8.16 -0.17
C ALA A 952 22.33 8.09 0.61
N PHE A 953 22.68 9.19 1.28
CA PHE A 953 23.77 9.23 2.25
C PHE A 953 23.24 8.75 3.59
N ILE A 954 23.35 7.44 3.82
CA ILE A 954 22.96 6.79 5.07
C ILE A 954 24.16 6.59 5.99
N THR A 955 23.95 6.62 7.31
CA THR A 955 25.01 6.37 8.31
C THR A 955 24.82 5.06 9.07
N SER A 956 23.57 4.64 9.31
CA SER A 956 23.23 3.39 10.00
C SER A 956 21.85 2.85 9.52
N ALA A 957 21.64 1.53 9.64
CA ALA A 957 20.43 0.82 9.20
C ALA A 957 19.92 -0.23 10.21
N CYS A 958 18.63 -0.57 10.15
CA CYS A 958 17.99 -1.57 11.02
C CYS A 958 16.78 -2.28 10.37
N PHE A 959 16.38 -3.43 10.92
CA PHE A 959 15.15 -4.15 10.53
C PHE A 959 13.95 -3.78 11.42
N LEU A 960 12.95 -3.11 10.84
CA LEU A 960 11.65 -2.90 11.49
C LEU A 960 10.83 -4.20 11.53
N ASP A 961 10.89 -5.02 10.47
CA ASP A 961 10.45 -6.41 10.43
C ASP A 961 11.13 -7.16 9.26
N ALA A 962 10.80 -8.44 9.03
CA ALA A 962 11.39 -9.26 7.97
C ALA A 962 11.14 -8.76 6.52
N ASN A 963 10.27 -7.77 6.36
CA ASN A 963 9.87 -7.16 5.09
C ASN A 963 10.11 -5.64 5.05
N THR A 964 10.63 -5.03 6.12
CA THR A 964 10.70 -3.57 6.28
C THR A 964 11.99 -3.15 6.97
N VAL A 965 12.79 -2.31 6.32
CA VAL A 965 14.05 -1.77 6.83
C VAL A 965 13.98 -0.25 6.98
N MET A 966 14.79 0.30 7.87
CA MET A 966 14.90 1.74 8.10
C MET A 966 16.37 2.13 8.21
N ALA A 967 16.74 3.29 7.70
CA ALA A 967 18.08 3.87 7.85
C ALA A 967 18.00 5.37 8.18
N THR A 968 18.97 5.87 8.94
CA THR A 968 19.23 7.30 9.05
C THR A 968 19.79 7.81 7.73
N ALA A 969 19.30 8.95 7.25
CA ALA A 969 19.66 9.52 5.96
C ALA A 969 19.87 11.03 6.07
N TYR A 970 20.87 11.54 5.35
CA TYR A 970 21.29 12.94 5.35
C TYR A 970 21.09 13.63 3.98
N THR A 971 20.73 14.92 3.98
CA THR A 971 20.73 15.76 2.77
C THR A 971 21.92 16.71 2.76
N HIS A 972 22.77 16.68 1.73
CA HIS A 972 23.92 17.58 1.58
C HIS A 972 23.60 19.09 1.49
N GLN A 973 22.32 19.47 1.46
CA GLN A 973 21.90 20.86 1.56
C GLN A 973 21.90 21.28 3.04
N ILE A 974 23.04 21.77 3.54
CA ILE A 974 23.21 22.28 4.91
C ILE A 974 22.16 23.37 5.26
N THR A 975 21.63 24.07 4.26
CA THR A 975 20.57 25.08 4.41
C THR A 975 19.13 24.52 4.42
N ALA A 976 18.94 23.20 4.33
CA ALA A 976 17.62 22.58 4.40
C ALA A 976 17.22 22.35 5.88
N PRO A 977 16.04 22.81 6.33
CA PRO A 977 15.68 22.84 7.76
C PRO A 977 15.37 21.47 8.40
N ASN A 978 15.60 20.37 7.67
CA ASN A 978 15.55 18.98 8.13
C ASN A 978 16.60 18.17 7.35
N ASN A 979 17.89 18.41 7.62
CA ASN A 979 18.95 17.71 6.91
C ASN A 979 19.14 16.24 7.35
N VAL A 980 18.57 15.82 8.47
CA VAL A 980 18.49 14.43 8.94
C VAL A 980 17.04 13.92 8.90
N PHE A 981 16.81 12.70 8.42
CA PHE A 981 15.52 12.01 8.43
C PHE A 981 15.70 10.48 8.45
N LEU A 982 14.62 9.72 8.68
CA LEU A 982 14.64 8.26 8.63
C LEU A 982 13.98 7.76 7.33
N LYS A 983 14.75 7.11 6.48
CA LYS A 983 14.27 6.49 5.23
C LYS A 983 13.82 5.06 5.52
N VAL A 984 12.53 4.78 5.33
CA VAL A 984 11.91 3.46 5.52
C VAL A 984 11.63 2.84 4.16
N VAL A 985 12.03 1.59 3.95
CA VAL A 985 11.92 0.87 2.68
C VAL A 985 11.35 -0.54 2.90
N ASP A 986 10.42 -0.92 2.03
CA ASP A 986 9.86 -2.26 1.95
C ASP A 986 10.76 -3.18 1.12
N ILE A 987 11.09 -4.34 1.65
CA ILE A 987 11.95 -5.34 1.00
C ILE A 987 11.20 -6.66 0.69
N THR A 988 9.86 -6.68 0.72
CA THR A 988 9.05 -7.90 0.43
C THR A 988 9.33 -8.51 -0.96
N THR A 989 9.92 -7.76 -1.88
CA THR A 989 10.31 -8.23 -3.22
C THR A 989 11.81 -8.02 -3.42
N PRO A 990 12.64 -9.07 -3.41
CA PRO A 990 14.11 -8.95 -3.38
C PRO A 990 14.71 -8.06 -4.47
N ASP A 991 14.26 -8.21 -5.72
CA ASP A 991 14.78 -7.42 -6.86
C ASP A 991 14.25 -5.97 -6.93
N ALA A 992 13.21 -5.68 -6.14
CA ALA A 992 12.44 -4.43 -6.19
C ALA A 992 12.07 -3.91 -4.78
N PRO A 993 13.08 -3.53 -3.97
CA PRO A 993 12.84 -2.77 -2.75
C PRO A 993 12.14 -1.46 -3.08
N MET A 994 11.18 -1.07 -2.25
CA MET A 994 10.24 0.01 -2.55
C MET A 994 10.16 0.98 -1.36
N PRO A 995 10.59 2.25 -1.50
CA PRO A 995 10.53 3.23 -0.43
C PRO A 995 9.10 3.44 0.10
N ILE A 996 8.92 3.42 1.42
CA ILE A 996 7.65 3.71 2.10
C ILE A 996 7.64 5.19 2.51
N SER A 997 8.58 5.61 3.35
CA SER A 997 8.47 6.93 3.97
C SER A 997 9.79 7.56 4.38
N HIS A 998 9.80 8.88 4.43
CA HIS A 998 10.83 9.71 5.05
C HIS A 998 10.26 10.28 6.35
N LEU A 999 10.48 9.58 7.47
CA LEU A 999 10.02 10.05 8.78
C LEU A 999 10.90 11.23 9.20
N GLN A 1000 10.31 12.40 9.33
CA GLN A 1000 11.01 13.65 9.62
C GLN A 1000 11.32 13.77 11.11
N PHE A 1001 12.52 14.23 11.46
CA PHE A 1001 12.81 14.72 12.80
C PHE A 1001 12.13 16.10 13.04
N PRO A 1002 12.09 16.59 14.29
CA PRO A 1002 11.62 17.95 14.58
C PRO A 1002 12.48 18.98 13.85
N ILE A 1003 11.86 20.08 13.43
CA ILE A 1003 12.52 21.10 12.60
C ILE A 1003 13.73 21.68 13.33
N MET A 1004 14.92 21.47 12.77
CA MET A 1004 16.18 21.95 13.34
C MET A 1004 16.36 23.44 13.08
N HIS A 1005 16.98 24.11 14.04
CA HIS A 1005 17.25 25.54 13.96
C HIS A 1005 18.25 25.81 12.80
N PRO A 1006 18.11 26.88 11.98
CA PRO A 1006 18.92 27.06 10.76
C PRO A 1006 20.44 27.20 10.94
N ASN A 1007 20.93 27.32 12.18
CA ASN A 1007 22.37 27.32 12.50
C ASN A 1007 22.89 25.95 12.96
N THR A 1008 22.07 24.90 12.90
CA THR A 1008 22.36 23.61 13.52
C THR A 1008 22.42 22.50 12.48
N ASP A 1009 23.61 21.89 12.35
CA ASP A 1009 23.83 20.67 11.59
C ASP A 1009 23.63 19.45 12.51
N ALA A 1010 23.34 18.27 11.97
CA ALA A 1010 23.17 17.06 12.77
C ALA A 1010 23.55 15.78 12.02
N MET A 1011 23.95 14.77 12.79
CA MET A 1011 24.14 13.40 12.33
C MET A 1011 23.45 12.47 13.33
N ALA A 1012 22.85 11.39 12.84
CA ALA A 1012 22.10 10.47 13.68
C ALA A 1012 22.40 9.02 13.28
N ASP A 1013 22.69 8.17 14.26
CA ASP A 1013 23.03 6.75 14.08
C ASP A 1013 22.07 5.87 14.89
N LEU A 1014 21.70 4.70 14.38
CA LEU A 1014 20.74 3.80 15.04
C LEU A 1014 21.48 2.90 16.04
N ILE A 1015 20.99 2.85 17.27
CA ILE A 1015 21.34 1.84 18.27
C ILE A 1015 20.21 0.83 18.29
N TRP A 1016 20.40 -0.28 17.58
CA TRP A 1016 19.40 -1.33 17.44
C TRP A 1016 19.72 -2.55 18.32
N ASP A 1017 18.82 -3.54 18.32
CA ASP A 1017 18.91 -4.76 19.10
C ASP A 1017 18.63 -5.98 18.21
N SER A 1018 19.61 -6.89 18.07
CA SER A 1018 19.49 -8.20 17.42
C SER A 1018 18.49 -9.08 18.19
N PRO A 1019 17.23 -9.18 17.74
CA PRO A 1019 16.19 -9.79 18.55
C PRO A 1019 16.22 -11.31 18.39
N PRO A 1020 15.85 -12.09 19.42
CA PRO A 1020 15.86 -13.54 19.31
C PRO A 1020 14.84 -14.01 18.24
N THR A 1021 15.34 -14.79 17.29
CA THR A 1021 14.74 -15.10 15.98
C THR A 1021 14.08 -16.48 15.95
N TRP A 1022 13.37 -16.85 17.02
CA TRP A 1022 12.78 -18.19 17.11
C TRP A 1022 11.78 -18.50 15.98
N GLU A 1023 12.13 -19.46 15.13
CA GLU A 1023 11.19 -20.09 14.21
C GLU A 1023 10.12 -20.87 15.00
N GLY A 1024 8.89 -20.92 14.49
CA GLY A 1024 7.78 -21.64 15.13
C GLY A 1024 7.24 -21.05 16.45
N GLY A 1025 7.82 -19.95 16.97
CA GLY A 1025 7.29 -19.25 18.15
C GLY A 1025 7.79 -19.78 19.51
N VAL A 1026 8.75 -20.71 19.54
CA VAL A 1026 9.28 -21.32 20.78
C VAL A 1026 10.66 -20.74 21.09
N PRO A 1027 10.84 -20.00 22.20
CA PRO A 1027 12.16 -19.53 22.62
C PRO A 1027 13.16 -20.69 22.79
N PRO A 1028 14.43 -20.53 22.35
CA PRO A 1028 15.37 -21.65 22.27
C PRO A 1028 15.89 -22.11 23.63
N ILE A 1029 15.90 -21.23 24.65
CA ILE A 1029 16.50 -21.49 25.96
C ILE A 1029 15.69 -20.84 27.08
N GLY A 1030 15.39 -21.63 28.11
CA GLY A 1030 14.85 -21.20 29.39
C GLY A 1030 13.33 -21.06 29.42
N CYS A 1031 12.74 -21.13 30.62
CA CYS A 1031 11.29 -21.33 30.80
C CYS A 1031 10.37 -20.18 30.32
N PHE A 1032 10.91 -19.00 30.01
CA PHE A 1032 10.21 -17.89 29.33
C PHE A 1032 11.22 -16.98 28.62
N ALA A 1033 10.73 -16.10 27.74
CA ALA A 1033 11.53 -15.04 27.08
C ALA A 1033 10.66 -13.81 26.77
N HIS A 1034 11.23 -12.70 26.33
CA HIS A 1034 10.48 -11.50 25.95
C HIS A 1034 9.67 -11.65 24.65
N THR A 1035 8.56 -10.90 24.53
CA THR A 1035 7.82 -10.77 23.26
C THR A 1035 8.59 -9.92 22.24
N ARG A 1036 8.15 -9.94 20.97
CA ARG A 1036 8.72 -9.14 19.86
C ARG A 1036 8.55 -7.61 19.97
N THR A 1037 8.17 -7.08 21.14
CA THR A 1037 8.17 -5.63 21.40
C THR A 1037 9.61 -5.14 21.55
N ARG A 1038 10.04 -4.32 20.59
CA ARG A 1038 11.42 -3.85 20.45
C ARG A 1038 11.45 -2.33 20.40
N LEU A 1039 12.53 -1.78 20.92
CA LEU A 1039 12.90 -0.38 20.78
C LEU A 1039 14.01 -0.22 19.75
N ILE A 1040 14.20 1.01 19.27
CA ILE A 1040 15.39 1.48 18.54
C ILE A 1040 15.85 2.74 19.27
N GLY A 1041 17.11 2.81 19.66
CA GLY A 1041 17.74 4.07 20.03
C GLY A 1041 18.24 4.80 18.79
N ILE A 1042 18.27 6.12 18.83
CA ILE A 1042 18.94 6.94 17.83
C ILE A 1042 19.82 7.95 18.56
N ALA A 1043 21.14 7.78 18.42
CA ALA A 1043 22.12 8.71 18.92
C ALA A 1043 22.28 9.83 17.89
N MET A 1044 21.79 11.02 18.20
CA MET A 1044 21.92 12.21 17.36
C MET A 1044 22.94 13.16 17.98
N SER A 1045 24.00 13.47 17.23
CA SER A 1045 24.87 14.61 17.54
C SER A 1045 24.41 15.80 16.71
N ALA A 1046 23.92 16.85 17.37
CA ALA A 1046 23.67 18.15 16.75
C ALA A 1046 24.86 19.08 17.00
N TRP A 1047 25.16 19.98 16.05
CA TRP A 1047 26.22 20.98 16.15
C TRP A 1047 25.65 22.37 15.91
N VAL A 1048 25.38 23.08 17.01
CA VAL A 1048 24.89 24.46 17.00
C VAL A 1048 26.04 25.39 16.65
N MET A 1049 25.97 26.05 15.50
CA MET A 1049 26.96 27.05 15.08
C MET A 1049 26.69 28.40 15.75
N THR A 1050 27.53 28.78 16.71
CA THR A 1050 27.49 30.10 17.35
C THR A 1050 28.49 31.04 16.67
N VAL A 1051 28.02 32.24 16.32
CA VAL A 1051 28.85 33.30 15.72
C VAL A 1051 29.27 34.28 16.81
N ASP A 1052 30.36 33.97 17.49
CA ASP A 1052 31.01 34.94 18.37
C ASP A 1052 31.81 35.94 17.52
N LEU A 1053 31.44 37.22 17.56
CA LEU A 1053 32.08 38.29 16.78
C LEU A 1053 33.53 38.58 17.21
N ALA A 1054 33.97 38.08 18.37
CA ALA A 1054 35.33 38.22 18.90
C ALA A 1054 36.13 36.91 18.83
N ALA A 1055 35.50 35.75 19.05
CA ALA A 1055 36.18 34.45 19.05
C ALA A 1055 36.13 33.71 17.69
N GLY A 1056 35.23 34.10 16.78
CA GLY A 1056 34.98 33.40 15.52
C GLY A 1056 33.87 32.35 15.62
N PRO A 1057 33.66 31.53 14.57
CA PRO A 1057 32.63 30.50 14.58
C PRO A 1057 33.01 29.34 15.51
N ALA A 1058 32.18 29.06 16.50
CA ALA A 1058 32.30 27.91 17.38
C ALA A 1058 31.10 26.97 17.20
N ALA A 1059 31.33 25.66 17.31
CA ALA A 1059 30.29 24.65 17.23
C ALA A 1059 30.04 24.05 18.62
N ARG A 1060 28.86 24.30 19.21
CA ARG A 1060 28.39 23.59 20.41
C ARG A 1060 27.79 22.26 19.98
N ARG A 1061 28.48 21.15 20.25
CA ARG A 1061 27.90 19.81 20.10
C ARG A 1061 26.86 19.58 21.21
N VAL A 1062 25.70 19.06 20.83
CA VAL A 1062 24.60 18.69 21.72
C VAL A 1062 24.20 17.24 21.42
N PRO A 1063 24.40 16.31 22.37
CA PRO A 1063 24.07 14.90 22.17
C PRO A 1063 22.63 14.62 22.63
N LEU A 1064 21.85 14.02 21.73
CA LEU A 1064 20.46 13.62 21.97
C LEU A 1064 20.31 12.11 21.77
N MET A 1065 19.51 11.46 22.61
CA MET A 1065 19.09 10.08 22.43
C MET A 1065 17.58 9.99 22.28
N PHE A 1066 17.12 9.52 21.12
CA PHE A 1066 15.72 9.22 20.86
C PHE A 1066 15.47 7.71 21.03
N ILE A 1067 14.69 7.31 22.02
CA ILE A 1067 14.22 5.91 22.15
C ILE A 1067 12.85 5.77 21.48
N LEU A 1068 12.79 4.96 20.44
CA LEU A 1068 11.62 4.75 19.59
C LEU A 1068 11.00 3.36 19.78
N SER A 1069 9.68 3.26 19.75
CA SER A 1069 8.96 1.97 19.73
C SER A 1069 8.67 1.51 18.30
N ILE A 1070 9.18 0.32 17.93
CA ILE A 1070 8.95 -0.24 16.58
C ILE A 1070 7.47 -0.48 16.31
N SER A 1071 6.68 -0.92 17.30
CA SER A 1071 5.24 -1.14 17.10
C SER A 1071 4.49 0.17 16.83
N GLU A 1072 4.91 1.26 17.48
CA GLU A 1072 4.31 2.58 17.27
C GLU A 1072 4.72 3.19 15.91
N ILE A 1073 5.94 2.93 15.43
CA ILE A 1073 6.37 3.27 14.06
C ILE A 1073 5.52 2.50 13.05
N LEU A 1074 5.52 1.15 13.12
CA LEU A 1074 4.81 0.28 12.17
C LEU A 1074 3.30 0.56 12.12
N ALA A 1075 2.67 0.94 13.24
CA ALA A 1075 1.26 1.33 13.30
C ALA A 1075 0.95 2.66 12.58
N ARG A 1076 1.96 3.52 12.36
CA ARG A 1076 1.85 4.85 11.72
C ARG A 1076 2.48 4.91 10.33
N LEU A 1077 3.16 3.86 9.88
CA LEU A 1077 3.74 3.83 8.54
C LEU A 1077 2.66 3.98 7.45
N PRO A 1078 2.92 4.80 6.42
CA PRO A 1078 2.07 4.93 5.24
C PRO A 1078 1.69 3.58 4.63
N ARG A 1079 0.38 3.39 4.40
CA ARG A 1079 -0.26 2.12 4.77
C ARG A 1079 -0.23 1.04 3.68
N ARG A 1080 0.67 1.10 2.70
CA ARG A 1080 0.56 0.38 1.41
C ARG A 1080 -0.73 0.70 0.61
N GLU A 1081 -1.40 1.84 0.84
CA GLU A 1081 -1.60 2.79 -0.27
C GLU A 1081 -0.91 4.18 0.03
N THR A 1082 -1.18 5.04 1.04
CA THR A 1082 -0.52 6.41 1.20
C THR A 1082 0.97 6.36 0.85
N ALA A 1083 1.57 7.22 0.01
CA ALA A 1083 1.16 8.23 -0.99
C ALA A 1083 2.42 8.52 -1.87
N SER A 1084 2.32 9.14 -3.06
CA SER A 1084 3.27 8.93 -4.19
C SER A 1084 4.74 8.75 -3.77
N PHE A 1085 5.21 7.49 -3.71
CA PHE A 1085 6.25 7.11 -2.75
C PHE A 1085 7.67 7.61 -3.05
N PRO A 1086 8.47 7.94 -2.00
CA PRO A 1086 8.16 7.85 -0.56
C PRO A 1086 7.37 9.05 0.01
N VAL A 1087 6.57 8.81 1.06
CA VAL A 1087 5.87 9.88 1.80
C VAL A 1087 6.77 10.49 2.87
N SER A 1088 6.91 11.82 2.90
CA SER A 1088 7.43 12.51 4.08
C SER A 1088 6.34 12.59 5.16
N VAL A 1089 6.65 12.10 6.37
CA VAL A 1089 5.73 12.11 7.53
C VAL A 1089 6.32 12.99 8.62
N SER A 1090 5.55 13.95 9.15
CA SER A 1090 6.09 14.93 10.12
C SER A 1090 6.25 14.35 11.54
N TRP A 1091 7.07 14.99 12.36
CA TRP A 1091 7.32 14.57 13.75
C TRP A 1091 6.03 14.51 14.59
N GLU A 1092 5.06 15.36 14.29
CA GLU A 1092 3.77 15.47 14.95
C GLU A 1092 2.93 14.20 14.72
N ASP A 1093 2.96 13.67 13.49
CA ASP A 1093 2.24 12.46 13.09
C ASP A 1093 2.86 11.19 13.68
N TRP A 1094 4.19 11.01 13.53
CA TRP A 1094 4.88 9.77 13.92
C TRP A 1094 5.60 9.85 15.28
N GLY A 1095 6.53 10.78 15.42
CA GLY A 1095 7.52 10.81 16.52
C GLY A 1095 6.92 11.15 17.87
N THR A 1096 5.96 12.07 17.89
CA THR A 1096 5.32 12.59 19.12
C THR A 1096 4.70 11.49 20.00
N HIS A 1097 4.35 10.34 19.43
CA HIS A 1097 3.84 9.18 20.17
C HIS A 1097 4.78 7.97 20.16
N ALA A 1098 5.60 7.81 19.11
CA ALA A 1098 6.52 6.68 18.99
C ALA A 1098 7.82 6.85 19.79
N ALA A 1099 8.17 8.07 20.21
CA ALA A 1099 9.49 8.42 20.77
C ALA A 1099 9.49 8.90 22.23
N HIS A 1100 10.65 8.78 22.86
CA HIS A 1100 11.08 9.45 24.09
C HIS A 1100 12.47 10.06 23.86
N ILE A 1101 12.76 11.23 24.45
CA ILE A 1101 14.00 11.99 24.20
C ILE A 1101 14.78 12.16 25.50
N PHE A 1102 16.09 11.93 25.44
CA PHE A 1102 17.06 12.22 26.50
C PHE A 1102 18.12 13.21 26.00
N ASP A 1103 18.38 14.24 26.79
CA ASP A 1103 19.47 15.20 26.62
C ASP A 1103 20.71 14.70 27.36
N ARG A 1104 21.40 13.71 26.77
CA ARG A 1104 22.56 13.01 27.34
C ARG A 1104 23.46 12.45 26.26
N GLU A 1105 24.77 12.41 26.56
CA GLU A 1105 25.72 11.67 25.74
C GLU A 1105 25.57 10.16 25.94
N THR A 1106 25.44 9.43 24.84
CA THR A 1106 25.63 7.98 24.81
C THR A 1106 27.10 7.65 25.04
N SER A 1107 27.40 6.61 25.82
CA SER A 1107 28.78 6.13 25.92
C SER A 1107 29.31 5.69 24.55
N GLN A 1108 30.62 5.85 24.34
CA GLN A 1108 31.29 5.65 23.04
C GLN A 1108 31.45 4.18 22.63
N VAL A 1109 31.01 3.24 23.47
CA VAL A 1109 30.84 1.83 23.12
C VAL A 1109 29.59 1.72 22.22
N TRP A 1110 29.59 0.92 21.16
CA TRP A 1110 28.63 1.10 20.05
C TRP A 1110 27.34 0.25 20.15
N VAL A 1111 27.24 -0.69 21.10
CA VAL A 1111 26.28 -1.82 21.04
C VAL A 1111 25.46 -1.99 22.32
N CYS A 1112 24.25 -2.55 22.19
CA CYS A 1112 23.45 -3.15 23.28
C CYS A 1112 23.02 -2.28 24.47
N TYR A 1113 22.98 -0.94 24.37
CA TYR A 1113 22.26 -0.12 25.36
C TYR A 1113 20.76 -0.37 25.39
N VAL A 1114 20.21 -0.83 24.26
CA VAL A 1114 18.80 -1.13 24.06
C VAL A 1114 18.67 -2.66 23.95
N ARG A 1115 17.73 -3.24 24.69
CA ARG A 1115 17.40 -4.67 24.61
C ARG A 1115 15.91 -4.87 24.87
N GLY A 1116 15.19 -5.42 23.89
CA GLY A 1116 13.73 -5.57 23.94
C GLY A 1116 13.02 -4.24 24.27
N PRO A 1117 12.28 -4.15 25.40
CA PRO A 1117 11.59 -2.94 25.84
C PRO A 1117 12.40 -2.05 26.80
N ARG A 1118 13.74 -2.20 26.91
CA ARG A 1118 14.58 -1.46 27.87
C ARG A 1118 15.72 -0.69 27.21
N TYR A 1119 16.13 0.39 27.87
CA TYR A 1119 17.33 1.19 27.57
C TYR A 1119 18.14 1.41 28.86
N ALA A 1120 19.47 1.33 28.81
CA ALA A 1120 20.36 1.53 29.96
C ALA A 1120 21.37 2.67 29.75
N LEU A 1121 21.68 3.37 30.85
CA LEU A 1121 22.67 4.44 30.95
C LEU A 1121 23.45 4.32 32.26
N LEU A 1122 24.74 4.65 32.25
CA LEU A 1122 25.44 5.00 33.49
C LEU A 1122 24.92 6.34 34.00
N ASP A 1123 24.86 6.51 35.32
CA ASP A 1123 24.53 7.81 35.89
C ASP A 1123 25.78 8.69 35.94
N GLU A 1124 25.76 9.79 35.19
CA GLU A 1124 26.74 10.88 35.30
C GLU A 1124 26.95 11.27 36.76
N LEU A 1125 28.20 11.18 37.21
CA LEU A 1125 28.67 11.74 38.48
C LEU A 1125 29.52 13.00 38.21
N PRO A 1126 29.82 13.80 39.25
CA PRO A 1126 30.87 14.81 39.16
C PRO A 1126 32.19 14.20 38.65
N LEU A 1127 32.94 14.99 37.88
CA LEU A 1127 34.14 14.59 37.13
C LEU A 1127 35.21 13.81 37.92
N ASP A 1128 35.24 13.93 39.25
CA ASP A 1128 36.23 13.30 40.14
C ASP A 1128 35.72 12.02 40.84
N ALA A 1129 34.56 11.45 40.46
CA ALA A 1129 33.93 10.32 41.13
C ALA A 1129 33.55 9.17 40.18
N PRO A 1130 34.01 7.92 40.42
CA PRO A 1130 33.71 6.79 39.54
C PRO A 1130 32.23 6.39 39.63
N PRO A 1131 31.58 6.03 38.50
CA PRO A 1131 30.13 5.81 38.43
C PRO A 1131 29.68 4.76 39.46
N SER A 1132 28.85 5.20 40.41
CA SER A 1132 28.35 4.38 41.53
C SER A 1132 26.89 3.94 41.33
N ALA A 1133 26.26 4.39 40.26
CA ALA A 1133 24.88 4.11 39.89
C ALA A 1133 24.70 4.02 38.37
N TYR A 1134 23.60 3.38 37.96
CA TYR A 1134 23.16 3.27 36.59
C TYR A 1134 21.63 3.31 36.56
N THR A 1135 21.08 3.85 35.48
CA THR A 1135 19.63 3.90 35.26
C THR A 1135 19.24 2.95 34.13
N VAL A 1136 18.21 2.14 34.37
CA VAL A 1136 17.46 1.42 33.34
C VAL A 1136 16.11 2.10 33.15
N TYR A 1137 15.78 2.45 31.91
CA TYR A 1137 14.48 2.95 31.48
C TYR A 1137 13.70 1.78 30.85
N ASP A 1138 12.62 1.35 31.51
CA ASP A 1138 11.75 0.27 31.03
C ASP A 1138 10.47 0.85 30.39
N PHE A 1139 10.27 0.57 29.11
CA PHE A 1139 9.15 1.02 28.28
C PHE A 1139 8.05 -0.03 28.15
N SER A 1140 8.11 -1.12 28.93
CA SER A 1140 7.09 -2.17 28.91
C SER A 1140 5.70 -1.60 29.30
N PRO A 1141 4.62 -1.97 28.58
CA PRO A 1141 3.25 -1.51 28.84
C PRO A 1141 2.63 -2.21 30.07
N GLY A 1142 3.24 -2.03 31.23
CA GLY A 1142 2.76 -2.58 32.50
C GLY A 1142 1.45 -1.93 32.97
N PRO A 1143 0.77 -2.51 33.98
CA PRO A 1143 -0.47 -1.96 34.53
C PRO A 1143 -0.22 -0.63 35.28
N THR A 1144 -0.36 0.49 34.56
CA THR A 1144 0.04 1.86 34.96
C THR A 1144 -0.85 2.56 36.00
N ARG A 1145 -1.80 1.86 36.64
CA ARG A 1145 -2.97 2.53 37.27
C ARG A 1145 -2.81 2.99 38.73
N ALA A 1146 -1.61 2.95 39.31
CA ALA A 1146 -1.37 3.35 40.71
C ALA A 1146 0.06 3.84 41.02
N GLU A 1147 1.10 3.21 40.45
CA GLU A 1147 2.49 3.35 40.92
C GLU A 1147 3.47 3.85 39.84
N THR A 1148 3.42 5.15 39.52
CA THR A 1148 4.58 6.09 39.40
C THR A 1148 4.10 7.47 38.92
N ALA A 1149 4.73 8.54 39.41
CA ALA A 1149 4.42 9.92 39.02
C ALA A 1149 5.14 10.41 37.73
N GLU A 1150 6.01 9.57 37.17
CA GLU A 1150 6.93 9.90 36.06
C GLU A 1150 6.45 9.42 34.69
N LEU A 1151 5.22 8.95 34.55
CA LEU A 1151 4.58 8.59 33.27
C LEU A 1151 4.22 9.82 32.41
N LYS A 1152 5.06 10.86 32.42
CA LYS A 1152 4.98 12.03 31.55
C LYS A 1152 5.88 11.79 30.34
N GLY A 1153 5.44 12.24 29.17
CA GLY A 1153 6.32 12.31 27.99
C GLY A 1153 7.51 13.24 28.23
N SER A 1154 8.65 12.93 27.62
CA SER A 1154 9.79 13.83 27.53
C SER A 1154 9.42 15.10 26.77
N PHE A 1155 9.95 16.23 27.24
CA PHE A 1155 9.84 17.54 26.62
C PHE A 1155 11.22 18.18 26.59
N TYR A 1156 11.66 18.63 25.43
CA TYR A 1156 12.99 19.17 25.20
C TYR A 1156 12.90 20.60 24.66
N GLU A 1157 13.55 21.55 25.32
CA GLU A 1157 13.50 22.97 24.99
C GLU A 1157 14.90 23.59 24.93
N ASP A 1158 15.68 23.17 23.92
CA ASP A 1158 16.85 23.94 23.44
C ASP A 1158 16.50 24.55 22.07
N ARG A 1159 16.30 25.87 22.07
CA ARG A 1159 15.89 26.64 20.88
C ARG A 1159 17.03 26.97 19.93
N ASP A 1160 18.28 26.71 20.33
CA ASP A 1160 19.40 26.76 19.39
C ASP A 1160 19.48 25.46 18.57
N VAL A 1161 18.90 24.36 19.06
CA VAL A 1161 18.91 23.04 18.39
C VAL A 1161 17.68 22.86 17.50
N PHE A 1162 16.47 23.09 18.04
CA PHE A 1162 15.21 22.98 17.30
C PHE A 1162 14.45 24.31 17.28
N VAL A 1163 13.68 24.56 16.21
CA VAL A 1163 12.88 25.80 16.07
C VAL A 1163 11.78 25.86 17.13
N ASP A 1164 11.11 24.73 17.39
CA ASP A 1164 10.03 24.59 18.35
C ASP A 1164 10.36 23.55 19.43
N PRO A 1165 9.86 23.70 20.68
CA PRO A 1165 10.11 22.74 21.75
C PRO A 1165 9.57 21.34 21.44
N VAL A 1166 10.44 20.34 21.49
CA VAL A 1166 10.13 18.98 21.04
C VAL A 1166 9.40 18.20 22.12
N LYS A 1167 8.22 17.69 21.78
CA LYS A 1167 7.42 16.81 22.63
C LYS A 1167 7.49 15.37 22.14
N ALA A 1168 7.70 14.41 23.04
CA ALA A 1168 7.64 12.99 22.74
C ALA A 1168 6.98 12.21 23.90
N CYS A 1169 6.00 11.37 23.59
CA CYS A 1169 5.03 10.86 24.57
C CYS A 1169 5.14 9.36 24.87
N LEU A 1170 6.17 8.65 24.38
CA LEU A 1170 6.36 7.24 24.70
C LEU A 1170 6.64 7.10 26.22
N PRO A 1171 5.80 6.39 26.99
CA PRO A 1171 5.94 6.33 28.44
C PRO A 1171 7.07 5.39 28.84
N CYS A 1172 7.88 5.81 29.82
CA CYS A 1172 8.94 5.00 30.39
C CYS A 1172 8.80 4.90 31.92
N ARG A 1173 9.51 3.93 32.51
CA ARG A 1173 9.72 3.80 33.95
C ARG A 1173 11.22 3.91 34.20
N LYS A 1174 11.64 4.96 34.91
CA LYS A 1174 13.01 5.07 35.42
C LYS A 1174 13.22 4.08 36.59
N ILE A 1175 14.32 3.33 36.56
CA ILE A 1175 14.72 2.39 37.60
C ILE A 1175 16.22 2.60 37.84
N GLN A 1176 16.63 2.99 39.06
CA GLN A 1176 18.02 3.31 39.36
C GLN A 1176 18.67 2.20 40.20
N GLY A 1177 19.74 1.61 39.68
CA GLY A 1177 20.56 0.59 40.33
C GLY A 1177 21.85 1.17 40.88
N ARG A 1178 22.50 0.46 41.80
CA ARG A 1178 23.82 0.82 42.32
C ARG A 1178 24.88 -0.17 41.86
N ILE A 1179 26.07 0.34 41.56
CA ILE A 1179 27.27 -0.45 41.28
C ILE A 1179 27.86 -0.88 42.64
N PRO A 1180 27.94 -2.19 42.97
CA PRO A 1180 28.43 -2.65 44.26
C PRO A 1180 29.93 -2.42 44.38
N LEU A 1181 30.33 -1.35 45.08
CA LEU A 1181 31.73 -1.03 45.35
C LEU A 1181 32.49 -2.22 45.94
N ARG A 1182 33.51 -2.70 45.22
CA ARG A 1182 34.41 -3.78 45.67
C ARG A 1182 35.86 -3.38 45.48
N PRO A 1183 36.79 -3.91 46.32
CA PRO A 1183 38.21 -3.84 46.03
C PRO A 1183 38.50 -4.44 44.65
N ASN A 1184 39.28 -3.73 43.85
CA ASN A 1184 39.70 -4.14 42.50
C ASN A 1184 38.53 -4.35 41.51
N MET A 1185 37.45 -3.57 41.64
CA MET A 1185 36.51 -3.30 40.55
C MET A 1185 37.11 -2.19 39.67
N PRO A 1186 37.16 -2.34 38.33
CA PRO A 1186 37.61 -1.28 37.44
C PRO A 1186 36.58 -0.14 37.39
N GLU A 1187 36.96 0.98 36.78
CA GLU A 1187 35.95 1.98 36.40
C GLU A 1187 35.18 1.47 35.17
N PHE A 1188 33.90 1.86 35.04
CA PHE A 1188 33.06 1.38 33.94
C PHE A 1188 32.76 2.53 32.97
N MET A 1189 33.14 2.36 31.70
CA MET A 1189 32.84 3.34 30.65
C MET A 1189 31.43 3.19 30.07
N SER A 1190 30.83 2.00 30.19
CA SER A 1190 29.52 1.70 29.61
C SER A 1190 28.74 0.67 30.42
N VAL A 1191 27.42 0.71 30.28
CA VAL A 1191 26.48 -0.33 30.72
C VAL A 1191 25.58 -0.70 29.56
N MET A 1192 25.51 -1.99 29.28
CA MET A 1192 24.71 -2.61 28.23
C MET A 1192 23.68 -3.53 28.88
N LEU A 1193 22.68 -3.95 28.10
CA LEU A 1193 21.63 -4.87 28.53
C LEU A 1193 21.87 -6.27 27.95
N ALA A 1194 21.69 -7.29 28.79
CA ALA A 1194 21.45 -8.66 28.37
C ALA A 1194 19.98 -9.02 28.56
N ASP A 1195 19.54 -10.17 28.04
CA ASP A 1195 18.15 -10.64 28.24
C ASP A 1195 17.77 -10.74 29.74
N ASP A 1196 18.74 -11.08 30.60
CA ASP A 1196 18.50 -11.40 32.01
C ASP A 1196 19.31 -10.54 32.98
N GLY A 1197 19.80 -9.38 32.53
CA GLY A 1197 20.66 -8.54 33.35
C GLY A 1197 21.33 -7.37 32.64
N VAL A 1198 22.40 -6.86 33.26
CA VAL A 1198 23.24 -5.78 32.73
C VAL A 1198 24.68 -6.25 32.55
N VAL A 1199 25.40 -5.68 31.59
CA VAL A 1199 26.81 -5.96 31.31
C VAL A 1199 27.59 -4.65 31.28
N PHE A 1200 28.56 -4.50 32.17
CA PHE A 1200 29.43 -3.33 32.24
C PHE A 1200 30.74 -3.58 31.48
N VAL A 1201 31.26 -2.54 30.83
CA VAL A 1201 32.55 -2.55 30.12
C VAL A 1201 33.57 -1.79 30.96
N SER A 1202 34.72 -2.41 31.28
CA SER A 1202 35.80 -1.72 32.00
C SER A 1202 36.44 -0.61 31.17
N ASP A 1203 36.95 0.42 31.85
CA ASP A 1203 37.84 1.44 31.32
C ASP A 1203 39.09 0.86 30.64
N SER A 1204 39.63 -0.22 31.22
CA SER A 1204 40.78 -0.94 30.65
C SER A 1204 40.48 -1.66 29.34
N GLY A 1205 39.21 -1.98 29.05
CA GLY A 1205 38.83 -2.85 27.94
C GLY A 1205 39.26 -4.32 28.11
N GLU A 1206 39.68 -4.74 29.31
CA GLU A 1206 40.20 -6.09 29.57
C GLU A 1206 39.16 -7.09 30.10
N GLU A 1207 38.02 -6.65 30.63
CA GLU A 1207 36.93 -7.55 31.05
C GLU A 1207 35.53 -6.92 31.02
N PHE A 1208 34.54 -7.76 30.67
CA PHE A 1208 33.13 -7.45 30.87
C PHE A 1208 32.64 -8.00 32.21
N TRP A 1209 31.82 -7.23 32.92
CA TRP A 1209 31.17 -7.62 34.16
C TRP A 1209 29.66 -7.75 33.94
N ALA A 1210 29.16 -8.97 33.80
CA ALA A 1210 27.73 -9.25 33.69
C ALA A 1210 27.11 -9.52 35.07
N TRP A 1211 26.00 -8.87 35.40
CA TRP A 1211 25.16 -9.18 36.56
C TRP A 1211 23.77 -9.61 36.07
N THR A 1212 23.32 -10.80 36.47
CA THR A 1212 22.11 -11.45 35.95
C THR A 1212 21.21 -12.03 37.06
N SER A 1213 19.93 -12.25 36.72
CA SER A 1213 18.87 -12.72 37.63
C SER A 1213 18.61 -14.23 37.60
#